data_AF-A0A179EVP9-F1
#
_entry.id   AF-A0A179EVP9-F1
#
_cell.length_a   1.000
_cell.length_b   1.000
_cell.length_c   1.000
_cell.angle_alpha   90.00
_cell.angle_beta   90.00
_cell.angle_gamma   90.00
#
_symmetry.space_group_name_H-M   'P 1'
#
loop_
_entity.id
_entity.type
_entity.pdbx_description
1 polymer ?
#
loop_
_entity_poly.entity_id
_entity_poly.type
_entity_poly.pdbx_seq_one_letter_code
_entity_poly.pdbx_strand_id
1 'polypeptide(L)'
;MDQVKMETCTRCKERWFAMDLKAEVCHACFLRDKGSKTPFLMSAENEMDPGDIPAHLPELTQVEEMIIARSHVQMMVHRYRGHQYHYSGHCVNIVVLRPSDRVVDRDPRYRRQFRSDFRVRKGRVITWLRFLKDHHPDYRYITVYLDRINALPVDEDVSSSFASIIDPDPGDEVPDQLISADLPPPNSQSMVPNLDITTTETGLIVQGITGRKLPPPGLPAPSIRMTPMDEASGRDRIFAMAFPTLYPTGRADFNTPRLRKVDLNDYARHLMCFHDGRFGQHPRWRFLIFNILMRRKANSSARFYVSKASGLKDLGRDELGNALLADDGLLPQIVRQGSQLTGTRPFWRNKSNGLHAHARFLSPSMSPVFVTLSAADMQWQDLHRHFPGSAGLATADDRTRRTFIWDGVQRNPHIVAHYLAIRLRAFTEHVLRPLLGFTDSWDRFEWQARGSGHSHGLFWIPAAPPLDQETDESRAKFARYWGSLITAWNPDQSRLPDARNPASLAPADVANTADQFAAFLNRLQMHSACRAPYCLRAKKGEDTPTCRFFFPRPLFTAPVVTKAINHKAWLFSPARNQGTLNQCAPALTMGWMANTDIQPPTSLRAVLSYIGKYVSKPEKSSTSYTELQAQVLPFMNDRAPLLSFVSKMLNKLIGERDWSAQEISHILLQLPVQKSSRMLVGLDCRPDNIQRDLIVLESGEVTAQRLVLRRYQDRLADTKHGDAALIDLSLFDCLRHWDWLTWKVRPRASPRVINYYPRYLNDPESPGYSDYCRVRLMLHHPFVDWDDLLMVDGRVYGSYIDAFRACRRSHAHPEDFYTHPDPESGASDAESDEDPEEQAEDHPLADFEAFARRRTHEDFTRVDLLDSLGSREKDRDYNWSSHVGRYDISPDIWDRVKAENPIAQVVAMDSSPLPLNREQRMVYDAVVSQYSQELALDAPVPRQLLLNVDGVAGSGKTFTLLKTCARIQELALEAGRQNPVFRAAPTGIAAFNIIGKTLHSLLRLPVKGKKSDLSVATLQSLQALFRDCRFLIVDEKSMVDIKMLSLIDDRLRVILPATSHLPFGGVNVLLCGDFFQLPPVGGQPLYSLRHSHIDAIKGHQLYRAFDRTIRLIQVMRQQGEDDISTKFRRALGDLRISQLSKESWELLCTRIANRLSPHEVAAFDSALRLYFTTEEVRQTNFDKLANTYKPVKKILASHKGRGAAKATEDEADNL
;
A
#
# COMPACT_ATOMS: atom_id res chain seq x y z
N MET A 1 -23.22 33.00 -3.47
CA MET A 1 -22.05 32.59 -4.28
C MET A 1 -21.72 33.57 -5.39
N ASP A 2 -22.69 34.31 -5.96
CA ASP A 2 -22.45 35.20 -7.11
C ASP A 2 -21.41 36.32 -6.89
N GLN A 3 -21.22 36.75 -5.64
CA GLN A 3 -20.21 37.75 -5.26
C GLN A 3 -18.76 37.23 -5.34
N VAL A 4 -18.56 35.91 -5.36
CA VAL A 4 -17.22 35.30 -5.43
C VAL A 4 -16.60 35.62 -6.79
N LYS A 5 -15.51 36.38 -6.81
CA LYS A 5 -14.77 36.76 -8.02
C LYS A 5 -13.28 36.57 -7.79
N MET A 6 -12.55 36.40 -8.89
CA MET A 6 -11.09 36.43 -8.87
C MET A 6 -10.62 37.85 -9.17
N GLU A 7 -9.69 38.34 -8.36
CA GLU A 7 -9.07 39.65 -8.45
C GLU A 7 -7.59 39.48 -8.82
N THR A 8 -6.91 40.51 -9.31
CA THR A 8 -5.47 40.43 -9.67
C THR A 8 -4.68 41.47 -8.90
N CYS A 9 -3.62 41.05 -8.23
CA CYS A 9 -2.72 41.94 -7.50
C CYS A 9 -1.61 42.45 -8.42
N THR A 10 -1.39 43.77 -8.49
CA THR A 10 -0.32 44.35 -9.33
C THR A 10 1.08 44.08 -8.79
N ARG A 11 1.23 43.88 -7.47
CA ARG A 11 2.51 43.66 -6.80
C ARG A 11 3.02 42.23 -6.91
N CYS A 12 2.20 41.25 -6.56
CA CYS A 12 2.59 39.83 -6.62
C CYS A 12 2.11 39.11 -7.87
N LYS A 13 1.34 39.76 -8.76
CA LYS A 13 0.81 39.13 -9.97
C LYS A 13 0.00 37.85 -9.70
N GLU A 14 -0.49 37.64 -8.48
CA GLU A 14 -1.45 36.58 -8.18
C GLU A 14 -2.82 37.01 -8.69
N ARG A 15 -3.57 36.08 -9.31
CA ARG A 15 -5.00 36.24 -9.60
C ARG A 15 -5.79 35.22 -8.83
N TRP A 16 -6.48 35.62 -7.77
CA TRP A 16 -7.11 34.67 -6.85
C TRP A 16 -8.42 35.19 -6.26
N PHE A 17 -9.11 34.32 -5.51
CA PHE A 17 -10.36 34.64 -4.83
C PHE A 17 -10.11 35.49 -3.57
N ALA A 18 -11.04 36.42 -3.27
CA ALA A 18 -11.10 37.19 -2.03
C ALA A 18 -9.75 37.79 -1.62
N MET A 19 -9.15 38.60 -2.51
CA MET A 19 -7.82 39.16 -2.28
C MET A 19 -7.85 40.48 -1.49
N ASP A 20 -9.04 41.05 -1.31
CA ASP A 20 -9.30 42.30 -0.58
C ASP A 20 -8.35 43.42 -1.04
N LEU A 21 -8.40 43.72 -2.34
CA LEU A 21 -7.47 44.66 -2.97
C LEU A 21 -7.66 46.08 -2.41
N LYS A 22 -6.54 46.71 -2.03
CA LYS A 22 -6.46 48.14 -1.72
C LYS A 22 -5.40 48.79 -2.61
N ALA A 23 -5.80 49.78 -3.41
CA ALA A 23 -4.93 50.37 -4.44
C ALA A 23 -4.26 49.28 -5.32
N GLU A 24 -5.05 48.31 -5.79
CA GLU A 24 -4.63 47.19 -6.64
C GLU A 24 -3.62 46.20 -6.00
N VAL A 25 -3.32 46.34 -4.72
CA VAL A 25 -2.45 45.44 -3.96
C VAL A 25 -3.30 44.59 -3.00
N CYS A 26 -3.03 43.28 -2.92
CA CYS A 26 -3.79 42.39 -2.06
C CYS A 26 -3.44 42.52 -0.58
N HIS A 27 -4.40 42.18 0.29
CA HIS A 27 -4.24 42.25 1.74
C HIS A 27 -3.03 41.43 2.25
N ALA A 28 -2.78 40.25 1.66
CA ALA A 28 -1.64 39.41 2.02
C ALA A 28 -0.28 40.10 1.78
N CYS A 29 -0.13 40.81 0.65
CA CYS A 29 1.08 41.61 0.38
C CYS A 29 1.22 42.76 1.38
N PHE A 30 0.13 43.44 1.71
CA PHE A 30 0.17 44.50 2.73
C PHE A 30 0.64 43.99 4.10
N LEU A 31 0.17 42.81 4.54
CA LEU A 31 0.58 42.22 5.81
C LEU A 31 2.05 41.79 5.80
N ARG A 32 2.50 41.11 4.73
CA ARG A 32 3.87 40.57 4.60
C ARG A 32 4.94 41.66 4.49
N ASP A 33 4.58 42.81 3.95
CA ASP A 33 5.50 43.94 3.69
C ASP A 33 5.23 45.14 4.59
N LYS A 34 4.60 44.91 5.75
CA LYS A 34 4.38 45.94 6.77
C LYS A 34 5.73 46.56 7.18
N GLY A 35 5.85 47.89 7.03
CA GLY A 35 7.10 48.63 7.26
C GLY A 35 7.95 48.89 6.00
N SER A 36 7.40 48.68 4.80
CA SER A 36 8.03 49.06 3.51
C SER A 36 9.41 48.44 3.27
N LYS A 37 9.63 47.21 3.74
CA LYS A 37 10.87 46.47 3.48
C LYS A 37 11.01 46.20 1.99
N THR A 38 12.07 46.72 1.36
CA THR A 38 12.41 46.50 -0.05
C THR A 38 13.55 45.48 -0.21
N PRO A 39 13.47 44.57 -1.19
CA PRO A 39 12.35 44.36 -2.11
C PRO A 39 11.11 43.77 -1.41
N PHE A 40 9.93 43.90 -2.01
CA PHE A 40 8.71 43.30 -1.46
C PHE A 40 8.76 41.77 -1.57
N LEU A 41 8.18 41.04 -0.62
CA LEU A 41 8.47 39.60 -0.45
C LEU A 41 8.13 38.75 -1.69
N MET A 42 6.97 39.02 -2.30
CA MET A 42 6.43 38.26 -3.45
C MET A 42 6.48 39.07 -4.75
N SER A 43 7.47 39.95 -4.89
CA SER A 43 7.59 40.87 -6.03
C SER A 43 8.65 40.43 -7.04
N ALA A 44 8.62 41.04 -8.21
CA ALA A 44 9.63 40.83 -9.25
C ALA A 44 11.04 41.20 -8.77
N GLU A 45 11.18 42.24 -7.92
CA GLU A 45 12.47 42.67 -7.35
C GLU A 45 13.07 41.66 -6.37
N ASN A 46 12.27 40.72 -5.85
CA ASN A 46 12.74 39.61 -5.02
C ASN A 46 12.80 38.28 -5.78
N GLU A 47 12.87 38.31 -7.12
CA GLU A 47 12.88 37.11 -7.98
C GLU A 47 11.73 36.15 -7.69
N MET A 48 10.50 36.68 -7.64
CA MET A 48 9.27 35.88 -7.50
C MET A 48 8.36 35.96 -8.73
N ASP A 49 8.70 36.78 -9.72
CA ASP A 49 7.97 36.88 -10.98
C ASP A 49 8.65 36.02 -12.07
N PRO A 50 8.04 34.89 -12.51
CA PRO A 50 8.58 34.05 -13.59
C PRO A 50 8.49 34.72 -14.98
N GLY A 51 7.78 35.85 -15.10
CA GLY A 51 7.56 36.60 -16.34
C GLY A 51 6.55 35.94 -17.26
N ASP A 52 5.99 36.71 -18.21
CA ASP A 52 4.96 36.24 -19.13
C ASP A 52 5.50 35.27 -20.20
N ILE A 53 4.63 34.38 -20.69
CA ILE A 53 4.95 33.55 -21.86
C ILE A 53 4.70 34.37 -23.12
N PRO A 54 5.70 34.59 -23.99
CA PRO A 54 5.51 35.35 -25.22
C PRO A 54 4.45 34.71 -26.13
N ALA A 55 3.52 35.51 -26.64
CA ALA A 55 2.37 35.04 -27.43
C ALA A 55 2.75 34.31 -28.74
N HIS A 56 3.98 34.53 -29.25
CA HIS A 56 4.48 33.87 -30.45
C HIS A 56 4.99 32.44 -30.21
N LEU A 57 5.19 32.04 -28.94
CA LEU A 57 5.65 30.69 -28.61
C LEU A 57 4.50 29.69 -28.73
N PRO A 58 4.70 28.55 -29.41
CA PRO A 58 3.65 27.57 -29.58
C PRO A 58 3.46 26.72 -28.31
N GLU A 59 2.23 26.32 -28.00
CA GLU A 59 1.95 25.36 -26.91
C GLU A 59 2.62 24.00 -27.19
N LEU A 60 3.31 23.46 -26.19
CA LEU A 60 3.98 22.16 -26.29
C LEU A 60 3.14 21.03 -25.68
N THR A 61 3.24 19.84 -26.24
CA THR A 61 2.80 18.60 -25.56
C THR A 61 3.74 18.28 -24.40
N GLN A 62 3.32 17.40 -23.48
CA GLN A 62 4.19 16.99 -22.37
C GLN A 62 5.49 16.34 -22.87
N VAL A 63 5.43 15.57 -23.96
CA VAL A 63 6.62 14.95 -24.56
C VAL A 63 7.54 16.01 -25.18
N GLU A 64 6.98 17.01 -25.88
CA GLU A 64 7.76 18.12 -26.44
C GLU A 64 8.45 18.96 -25.36
N GLU A 65 7.75 19.27 -24.25
CA GLU A 65 8.36 19.94 -23.09
C GLU A 65 9.50 19.10 -22.51
N MET A 66 9.27 17.79 -22.36
CA MET A 66 10.31 16.89 -21.85
C MET A 66 11.55 16.84 -22.74
N ILE A 67 11.39 16.90 -24.06
CA ILE A 67 12.53 16.91 -25.01
C ILE A 67 13.43 18.14 -24.78
N ILE A 68 12.86 19.29 -24.43
CA ILE A 68 13.62 20.52 -24.21
C ILE A 68 14.10 20.69 -22.77
N ALA A 69 13.56 19.96 -21.79
CA ALA A 69 13.96 20.09 -20.39
C ALA A 69 15.42 19.66 -20.15
N ARG A 70 16.16 20.44 -19.34
CA ARG A 70 17.53 20.09 -18.91
C ARG A 70 17.56 19.20 -17.67
N SER A 71 16.47 19.20 -16.90
CA SER A 71 16.23 18.32 -15.75
C SER A 71 14.99 17.49 -16.03
N HIS A 72 15.03 16.19 -15.76
CA HIS A 72 13.85 15.34 -15.90
C HIS A 72 13.24 15.06 -14.53
N VAL A 73 11.97 15.45 -14.37
CA VAL A 73 11.22 15.23 -13.13
C VAL A 73 10.47 13.92 -13.19
N GLN A 74 10.91 13.04 -12.32
CA GLN A 74 10.62 11.65 -12.26
C GLN A 74 9.33 11.34 -11.45
N MET A 75 8.22 10.85 -12.03
CA MET A 75 6.99 10.54 -11.27
C MET A 75 6.00 9.64 -12.01
N MET A 76 5.25 8.82 -11.26
CA MET A 76 4.08 8.08 -11.77
C MET A 76 2.82 8.93 -11.61
N VAL A 77 2.20 9.28 -12.74
CA VAL A 77 0.95 10.04 -12.79
C VAL A 77 -0.09 9.24 -13.55
N HIS A 78 -1.20 8.94 -12.88
CA HIS A 78 -2.31 8.17 -13.43
C HIS A 78 -3.47 9.10 -13.80
N ARG A 79 -4.17 8.79 -14.89
CA ARG A 79 -5.39 9.49 -15.31
C ARG A 79 -6.46 8.48 -15.70
N TYR A 80 -7.45 8.30 -14.82
CA TYR A 80 -8.62 7.47 -15.12
C TYR A 80 -9.72 8.30 -15.78
N ARG A 81 -10.50 7.70 -16.68
CA ARG A 81 -11.54 8.42 -17.43
C ARG A 81 -12.61 8.97 -16.47
N GLY A 82 -12.81 10.29 -16.50
CA GLY A 82 -13.78 10.97 -15.62
C GLY A 82 -13.28 11.18 -14.18
N HIS A 83 -12.02 10.87 -13.90
CA HIS A 83 -11.35 11.10 -12.62
C HIS A 83 -10.28 12.18 -12.80
N GLN A 84 -9.86 12.80 -11.71
CA GLN A 84 -8.73 13.73 -11.71
C GLN A 84 -7.39 12.99 -11.95
N TYR A 85 -6.33 13.73 -12.26
CA TYR A 85 -4.95 13.19 -12.19
C TYR A 85 -4.62 12.70 -10.77
N HIS A 86 -3.93 11.57 -10.68
CA HIS A 86 -3.45 10.96 -9.44
C HIS A 86 -1.95 10.75 -9.49
N TYR A 87 -1.30 10.86 -8.34
CA TYR A 87 0.13 10.64 -8.16
C TYR A 87 0.37 9.51 -7.18
N SER A 88 1.30 8.60 -7.50
CA SER A 88 1.61 7.42 -6.67
C SER A 88 3.12 7.31 -6.39
N GLY A 89 3.46 6.96 -5.15
CA GLY A 89 4.84 6.70 -4.72
C GLY A 89 5.67 7.96 -4.43
N HIS A 90 6.97 7.90 -4.74
CA HIS A 90 7.92 9.02 -4.63
C HIS A 90 8.43 9.43 -6.00
N CYS A 91 8.90 10.67 -6.13
CA CYS A 91 9.43 11.14 -7.40
C CYS A 91 10.82 10.54 -7.70
N VAL A 92 10.89 9.38 -8.40
CA VAL A 92 12.09 8.76 -8.98
C VAL A 92 11.72 7.96 -10.27
N ASN A 93 12.52 8.06 -11.34
CA ASN A 93 12.28 8.15 -12.81
C ASN A 93 10.96 8.58 -13.53
N ILE A 94 11.10 9.21 -14.72
CA ILE A 94 10.02 9.27 -15.72
C ILE A 94 10.19 8.06 -16.62
N VAL A 95 9.34 7.05 -16.47
CA VAL A 95 9.02 6.19 -17.60
C VAL A 95 7.69 6.70 -18.12
N VAL A 96 7.73 7.34 -19.29
CA VAL A 96 6.49 7.65 -20.00
C VAL A 96 5.99 6.31 -20.52
N LEU A 97 5.09 5.70 -19.77
CA LEU A 97 4.47 4.43 -20.16
C LEU A 97 3.24 4.72 -21.01
N ARG A 98 3.14 4.03 -22.15
CA ARG A 98 1.90 4.04 -22.94
C ARG A 98 0.97 2.92 -22.49
N PRO A 99 -0.36 3.07 -22.52
CA PRO A 99 -1.27 1.95 -22.33
C PRO A 99 -0.91 0.79 -23.27
N SER A 100 -1.25 -0.43 -22.88
CA SER A 100 -1.01 -1.62 -23.69
C SER A 100 -1.53 -1.48 -25.13
N ASP A 101 -0.88 -2.15 -26.07
CA ASP A 101 -1.29 -2.17 -27.47
C ASP A 101 -2.75 -2.64 -27.63
N ARG A 102 -3.19 -3.60 -26.81
CA ARG A 102 -4.58 -4.10 -26.78
C ARG A 102 -5.59 -3.01 -26.44
N VAL A 103 -5.27 -2.09 -25.53
CA VAL A 103 -6.16 -0.97 -25.12
C VAL A 103 -6.18 0.13 -26.18
N VAL A 104 -5.03 0.45 -26.77
CA VAL A 104 -4.91 1.49 -27.80
C VAL A 104 -5.57 1.08 -29.11
N ASP A 105 -5.51 -0.20 -29.49
CA ASP A 105 -6.06 -0.69 -30.75
C ASP A 105 -7.56 -1.00 -30.72
N ARG A 106 -8.15 -1.29 -29.54
CA ARG A 106 -9.57 -1.64 -29.41
C ARG A 106 -10.55 -0.45 -29.40
N ASP A 107 -10.14 0.77 -29.03
CA ASP A 107 -11.03 1.95 -29.04
C ASP A 107 -10.42 3.13 -29.84
N PRO A 108 -11.00 3.49 -31.00
CA PRO A 108 -10.55 4.62 -31.83
C PRO A 108 -10.51 5.98 -31.13
N ARG A 109 -11.17 6.14 -29.97
CA ARG A 109 -11.13 7.36 -29.14
C ARG A 109 -9.91 7.39 -28.22
N TYR A 110 -9.53 6.25 -27.63
CA TYR A 110 -8.29 6.14 -26.85
C TYR A 110 -7.08 6.37 -27.75
N ARG A 111 -7.09 5.76 -28.93
CA ARG A 111 -6.10 6.03 -29.98
C ARG A 111 -6.02 7.51 -30.35
N ARG A 112 -7.13 8.27 -30.37
CA ARG A 112 -7.08 9.72 -30.68
C ARG A 112 -6.58 10.58 -29.52
N GLN A 113 -7.12 10.36 -28.31
CA GLN A 113 -6.76 11.16 -27.14
C GLN A 113 -5.31 10.91 -26.70
N PHE A 114 -4.88 9.65 -26.70
CA PHE A 114 -3.54 9.25 -26.28
C PHE A 114 -2.47 9.71 -27.27
N ARG A 115 -2.70 9.53 -28.58
CA ARG A 115 -1.78 10.02 -29.62
C ARG A 115 -1.62 11.54 -29.61
N SER A 116 -2.63 12.28 -29.15
CA SER A 116 -2.52 13.74 -29.01
C SER A 116 -1.50 14.14 -27.94
N ASP A 117 -1.41 13.39 -26.83
CA ASP A 117 -0.48 13.68 -25.72
C ASP A 117 0.98 13.29 -26.07
N PHE A 118 1.16 12.36 -27.02
CA PHE A 118 2.45 11.84 -27.50
C PHE A 118 2.86 12.39 -28.87
N ARG A 119 2.18 13.42 -29.35
CA ARG A 119 2.52 14.09 -30.60
C ARG A 119 3.77 14.94 -30.42
N VAL A 120 4.71 14.82 -31.35
CA VAL A 120 5.94 15.63 -31.41
C VAL A 120 6.00 16.38 -32.73
N ARG A 121 6.17 17.70 -32.63
CA ARG A 121 6.25 18.65 -33.75
C ARG A 121 7.62 19.32 -33.73
N LYS A 122 8.52 18.87 -34.60
CA LYS A 122 9.91 19.37 -34.70
C LYS A 122 9.98 20.90 -34.76
N GLY A 123 9.11 21.56 -35.54
CA GLY A 123 9.10 23.02 -35.67
C GLY A 123 8.84 23.75 -34.34
N ARG A 124 7.96 23.21 -33.48
CA ARG A 124 7.65 23.79 -32.17
C ARG A 124 8.81 23.63 -31.19
N VAL A 125 9.43 22.45 -31.16
CA VAL A 125 10.62 22.15 -30.35
C VAL A 125 11.78 23.10 -30.70
N ILE A 126 12.06 23.28 -32.00
CA ILE A 126 13.12 24.20 -32.47
C ILE A 126 12.83 25.64 -32.04
N THR A 127 11.58 26.09 -32.17
CA THR A 127 11.17 27.45 -31.79
C THR A 127 11.44 27.70 -30.31
N TRP A 128 11.08 26.76 -29.44
CA TRP A 128 11.36 26.84 -28.01
C TRP A 128 12.85 26.79 -27.69
N LEU A 129 13.63 25.89 -28.30
CA LEU A 129 15.07 25.82 -28.05
C LEU A 129 15.80 27.11 -28.44
N ARG A 130 15.43 27.74 -29.55
CA ARG A 130 15.96 29.05 -29.95
C ARG A 130 15.64 30.11 -28.92
N PHE A 131 14.35 30.21 -28.55
CA PHE A 131 13.91 31.17 -27.54
C PHE A 131 14.65 31.00 -26.21
N LEU A 132 14.77 29.77 -25.71
CA LEU A 132 15.46 29.47 -24.46
C LEU A 132 16.95 29.80 -24.53
N LYS A 133 17.64 29.55 -25.66
CA LYS A 133 19.06 29.96 -25.81
C LYS A 133 19.26 31.46 -25.67
N ASP A 134 18.31 32.25 -26.18
CA ASP A 134 18.41 33.69 -26.18
C ASP A 134 18.02 34.32 -24.83
N HIS A 135 17.08 33.70 -24.09
CA HIS A 135 16.43 34.33 -22.93
C HIS A 135 16.58 33.59 -21.59
N HIS A 136 16.98 32.31 -21.60
CA HIS A 136 17.06 31.50 -20.38
C HIS A 136 18.53 31.24 -20.00
N PRO A 137 18.96 31.60 -18.77
CA PRO A 137 20.36 31.52 -18.36
C PRO A 137 20.92 30.09 -18.40
N ASP A 138 20.13 29.09 -18.02
CA ASP A 138 20.52 27.68 -18.13
C ASP A 138 20.57 27.15 -19.57
N TYR A 139 20.09 27.87 -20.59
CA TYR A 139 20.08 27.40 -21.98
C TYR A 139 21.09 28.14 -22.87
N ARG A 140 21.65 29.26 -22.41
CA ARG A 140 22.53 30.14 -23.19
C ARG A 140 23.69 29.42 -23.89
N TYR A 141 24.30 28.44 -23.22
CA TYR A 141 25.49 27.74 -23.70
C TYR A 141 25.24 26.27 -24.06
N ILE A 142 24.00 25.89 -24.34
CA ILE A 142 23.71 24.50 -24.74
C ILE A 142 24.14 24.25 -26.18
N THR A 143 24.67 23.05 -26.40
CA THR A 143 24.89 22.47 -27.73
C THR A 143 23.64 21.74 -28.17
N VAL A 144 23.01 22.21 -29.25
CA VAL A 144 21.86 21.53 -29.85
C VAL A 144 22.40 20.58 -30.92
N TYR A 145 22.33 19.27 -30.67
CA TYR A 145 22.78 18.25 -31.62
C TYR A 145 21.82 18.17 -32.80
N LEU A 146 22.25 18.69 -33.96
CA LEU A 146 21.40 18.78 -35.14
C LEU A 146 20.94 17.40 -35.64
N ASP A 147 21.77 16.37 -35.51
CA ASP A 147 21.43 15.00 -35.88
C ASP A 147 20.23 14.46 -35.09
N ARG A 148 20.15 14.80 -33.78
CA ARG A 148 19.03 14.40 -32.92
C ARG A 148 17.76 15.18 -33.22
N ILE A 149 17.89 16.47 -33.52
CA ILE A 149 16.77 17.29 -33.98
C ILE A 149 16.26 16.82 -35.34
N ASN A 150 17.15 16.36 -36.22
CA ASN A 150 16.79 15.85 -37.54
C ASN A 150 16.09 14.49 -37.48
N ALA A 151 16.36 13.70 -36.46
CA ALA A 151 15.66 12.45 -36.19
C ALA A 151 14.30 12.64 -35.49
N LEU A 152 13.91 13.85 -35.08
CA LEU A 152 12.54 14.12 -34.62
C LEU A 152 11.56 14.17 -35.81
N PRO A 153 10.34 13.64 -35.65
CA PRO A 153 9.33 13.73 -36.71
C PRO A 153 8.90 15.17 -36.94
N VAL A 154 8.52 15.48 -38.19
CA VAL A 154 8.02 16.82 -38.56
C VAL A 154 6.78 17.16 -37.73
N ASP A 155 5.81 16.24 -37.70
CA ASP A 155 4.58 16.32 -36.93
C ASP A 155 3.91 14.94 -36.87
N GLU A 156 4.33 14.09 -35.93
CA GLU A 156 3.78 12.74 -35.79
C GLU A 156 3.60 12.30 -34.33
N ASP A 157 2.79 11.26 -34.16
CA ASP A 157 2.65 10.51 -32.91
C ASP A 157 3.88 9.62 -32.70
N VAL A 158 4.57 9.80 -31.58
CA VAL A 158 5.74 8.99 -31.22
C VAL A 158 5.46 7.99 -30.11
N SER A 159 4.18 7.72 -29.82
CA SER A 159 3.81 6.80 -28.74
C SER A 159 4.47 5.43 -28.86
N SER A 160 4.64 4.88 -30.06
CA SER A 160 5.31 3.59 -30.29
C SER A 160 6.77 3.53 -29.84
N SER A 161 7.43 4.69 -29.70
CA SER A 161 8.82 4.77 -29.24
C SER A 161 8.94 4.70 -27.71
N PHE A 162 7.82 4.64 -26.99
CA PHE A 162 7.77 4.50 -25.53
C PHE A 162 7.35 3.09 -25.12
N ALA A 163 7.84 2.63 -23.96
CA ALA A 163 7.49 1.32 -23.42
C ALA A 163 5.99 1.27 -23.09
N SER A 164 5.31 0.20 -23.49
CA SER A 164 3.93 -0.04 -23.04
C SER A 164 3.94 -0.48 -21.59
N ILE A 165 2.95 0.00 -20.82
CA ILE A 165 2.42 -0.73 -19.67
C ILE A 165 2.09 -2.11 -20.23
N ILE A 166 2.80 -3.13 -19.76
CA ILE A 166 2.42 -4.51 -19.98
C ILE A 166 0.98 -4.58 -19.45
N ASP A 167 0.00 -4.90 -20.31
CA ASP A 167 -1.31 -5.29 -19.78
C ASP A 167 -0.97 -6.45 -18.84
N PRO A 168 -1.30 -6.39 -17.54
CA PRO A 168 -1.44 -7.64 -16.84
C PRO A 168 -2.43 -8.42 -17.70
N ASP A 169 -2.03 -9.58 -18.23
CA ASP A 169 -3.03 -10.49 -18.78
C ASP A 169 -4.10 -10.64 -17.68
N PRO A 170 -5.39 -10.86 -17.97
CA PRO A 170 -6.42 -10.87 -16.93
C PRO A 170 -6.21 -11.90 -15.81
N GLY A 171 -5.13 -12.70 -15.86
CA GLY A 171 -4.62 -13.62 -14.84
C GLY A 171 -3.18 -13.37 -14.39
N ASP A 172 -2.54 -12.27 -14.79
CA ASP A 172 -1.38 -11.77 -14.08
C ASP A 172 -1.88 -11.17 -12.76
N GLU A 173 -1.94 -11.99 -11.69
CA GLU A 173 -1.71 -11.43 -10.37
C GLU A 173 -0.38 -10.68 -10.48
N VAL A 174 -0.44 -9.36 -10.38
CA VAL A 174 0.74 -8.56 -10.06
C VAL A 174 1.31 -9.23 -8.82
N PRO A 175 2.47 -9.91 -8.89
CA PRO A 175 3.05 -10.44 -7.68
C PRO A 175 3.20 -9.25 -6.75
N ASP A 176 2.86 -9.42 -5.48
CA ASP A 176 3.42 -8.61 -4.40
C ASP A 176 4.94 -8.88 -4.34
N GLN A 177 5.65 -8.57 -5.44
CA GLN A 177 7.08 -8.52 -5.51
C GLN A 177 7.45 -7.06 -5.30
N LEU A 178 7.76 -6.80 -4.03
CA LEU A 178 9.07 -6.29 -3.64
C LEU A 178 9.85 -5.73 -4.83
N ILE A 179 9.88 -4.41 -4.92
CA ILE A 179 10.95 -3.66 -5.58
C ILE A 179 12.25 -4.43 -5.32
N SER A 180 12.83 -5.01 -6.38
CA SER A 180 14.05 -5.82 -6.30
C SER A 180 15.08 -5.11 -5.42
N ALA A 181 15.55 -5.84 -4.40
CA ALA A 181 16.50 -5.41 -3.39
C ALA A 181 17.95 -5.26 -3.92
N ASP A 182 18.16 -5.27 -5.25
CA ASP A 182 19.50 -5.20 -5.85
C ASP A 182 19.95 -3.77 -6.21
N LEU A 183 19.23 -2.73 -5.76
CA LEU A 183 19.72 -1.36 -5.84
C LEU A 183 20.08 -0.81 -4.45
N PRO A 184 21.34 -0.36 -4.25
CA PRO A 184 21.74 0.21 -2.97
C PRO A 184 20.89 1.46 -2.68
N PRO A 185 20.47 1.66 -1.42
CA PRO A 185 19.77 2.86 -1.03
C PRO A 185 20.72 4.08 -1.13
N PRO A 186 20.23 5.24 -1.59
CA PRO A 186 21.01 6.48 -1.55
C PRO A 186 21.44 6.80 -0.13
N ASN A 187 22.74 7.06 0.02
CA ASN A 187 23.35 7.36 1.30
C ASN A 187 22.86 8.69 1.84
N SER A 188 22.62 8.67 3.15
CA SER A 188 22.39 9.80 4.03
C SER A 188 23.33 10.98 3.70
N GLN A 189 22.72 12.13 3.40
CA GLN A 189 23.29 13.47 3.12
C GLN A 189 23.31 13.95 1.67
N SER A 190 23.01 13.12 0.66
CA SER A 190 22.87 13.55 -0.75
C SER A 190 21.65 12.89 -1.39
N MET A 191 20.87 13.64 -2.18
CA MET A 191 19.69 13.14 -2.94
C MET A 191 20.07 12.33 -4.19
N VAL A 192 21.18 11.59 -4.13
CA VAL A 192 21.74 10.83 -5.25
C VAL A 192 22.14 9.44 -4.74
N PRO A 193 21.63 8.33 -5.33
CA PRO A 193 22.13 6.99 -5.05
C PRO A 193 23.67 6.94 -5.12
N ASN A 194 24.31 6.18 -4.23
CA ASN A 194 25.71 5.81 -4.45
C ASN A 194 25.74 4.84 -5.65
N LEU A 195 25.89 5.40 -6.84
CA LEU A 195 25.94 4.67 -8.09
C LEU A 195 27.32 4.00 -8.23
N ASP A 196 27.31 2.69 -8.50
CA ASP A 196 28.42 2.05 -9.19
C ASP A 196 28.51 2.67 -10.60
N ILE A 197 29.69 3.20 -10.96
CA ILE A 197 29.92 4.12 -12.10
C ILE A 197 29.71 3.43 -13.47
N THR A 198 29.40 2.13 -13.46
CA THR A 198 29.31 1.27 -14.64
C THR A 198 27.93 1.20 -15.30
N THR A 199 26.84 1.64 -14.62
CA THR A 199 25.46 1.52 -15.15
C THR A 199 24.74 2.87 -15.18
N THR A 200 24.07 3.21 -16.30
CA THR A 200 23.30 4.47 -16.41
C THR A 200 22.05 4.42 -15.53
N GLU A 201 21.68 5.55 -14.91
CA GLU A 201 20.48 5.72 -14.07
C GLU A 201 19.19 5.21 -14.76
N THR A 202 19.10 5.42 -16.07
CA THR A 202 18.00 4.93 -16.92
C THR A 202 17.96 3.40 -17.01
N GLY A 203 19.12 2.74 -17.07
CA GLY A 203 19.23 1.28 -17.21
C GLY A 203 18.74 0.52 -15.98
N LEU A 204 19.12 0.98 -14.80
CA LEU A 204 18.70 0.38 -13.52
C LEU A 204 17.19 0.54 -13.26
N ILE A 205 16.57 1.60 -13.77
CA ILE A 205 15.17 1.92 -13.50
C ILE A 205 14.22 1.30 -14.53
N VAL A 206 14.62 1.20 -15.80
CA VAL A 206 13.89 0.38 -16.78
C VAL A 206 13.86 -1.09 -16.32
N GLN A 207 14.94 -1.59 -15.73
CA GLN A 207 15.02 -2.93 -15.16
C GLN A 207 14.05 -3.11 -13.97
N GLY A 208 13.93 -2.12 -13.09
CA GLY A 208 13.01 -2.15 -11.95
C GLY A 208 11.52 -1.97 -12.30
N ILE A 209 11.20 -1.30 -13.41
CA ILE A 209 9.81 -1.01 -13.83
C ILE A 209 9.24 -2.05 -14.81
N THR A 210 10.08 -2.62 -15.69
CA THR A 210 9.58 -3.46 -16.79
C THR A 210 9.79 -4.95 -16.62
N GLY A 211 10.49 -5.41 -15.57
CA GLY A 211 10.78 -6.83 -15.36
C GLY A 211 11.70 -7.49 -16.41
N ARG A 212 11.83 -6.92 -17.63
CA ARG A 212 12.86 -7.12 -18.68
C ARG A 212 12.38 -6.48 -20.00
N LYS A 213 13.06 -5.41 -20.47
CA LYS A 213 13.53 -5.14 -21.86
C LYS A 213 14.04 -3.70 -21.97
N LEU A 214 15.17 -3.51 -22.66
CA LEU A 214 15.59 -2.16 -23.09
C LEU A 214 14.51 -1.56 -24.02
N PRO A 215 14.27 -0.23 -23.97
CA PRO A 215 13.35 0.42 -24.90
C PRO A 215 13.79 0.15 -26.35
N PRO A 216 12.85 -0.03 -27.30
CA PRO A 216 13.19 -0.13 -28.71
C PRO A 216 13.94 1.14 -29.16
N PRO A 217 14.88 1.03 -30.13
CA PRO A 217 15.60 2.19 -30.64
C PRO A 217 14.61 3.07 -31.43
N GLY A 218 14.07 4.12 -30.79
CA GLY A 218 12.93 4.84 -31.37
C GLY A 218 12.86 6.36 -31.16
N LEU A 219 13.69 6.96 -30.30
CA LEU A 219 13.83 8.42 -30.21
C LEU A 219 15.18 8.80 -29.59
N PRO A 220 15.93 9.73 -30.18
CA PRO A 220 17.16 10.23 -29.56
C PRO A 220 16.84 11.11 -28.35
N ALA A 221 16.71 10.50 -27.17
CA ALA A 221 16.57 11.21 -25.90
C ALA A 221 17.86 12.00 -25.58
N PRO A 222 17.80 13.25 -25.07
CA PRO A 222 18.99 14.05 -24.71
C PRO A 222 19.98 13.26 -23.84
N SER A 223 21.28 13.53 -23.98
CA SER A 223 22.29 12.91 -23.10
C SER A 223 22.04 13.34 -21.64
N ILE A 224 21.64 12.40 -20.80
CA ILE A 224 21.39 12.64 -19.37
C ILE A 224 22.73 12.57 -18.63
N ARG A 225 22.93 13.47 -17.67
CA ARG A 225 24.09 13.44 -16.77
C ARG A 225 24.13 12.10 -16.04
N MET A 226 25.31 11.48 -15.93
CA MET A 226 25.51 10.21 -15.22
C MET A 226 25.33 10.32 -13.69
N THR A 227 25.34 11.55 -13.16
CA THR A 227 25.16 11.86 -11.74
C THR A 227 23.81 12.54 -11.52
N PRO A 228 22.93 11.97 -10.69
CA PRO A 228 21.69 12.59 -10.26
C PRO A 228 21.93 13.97 -9.59
N MET A 229 20.93 14.85 -9.65
CA MET A 229 21.03 16.18 -9.03
C MET A 229 20.65 16.13 -7.56
N ASP A 230 21.42 16.82 -6.72
CA ASP A 230 21.13 16.92 -5.29
C ASP A 230 20.13 18.05 -5.00
N GLU A 231 18.85 17.71 -4.95
CA GLU A 231 17.77 18.66 -4.60
C GLU A 231 17.91 19.23 -3.17
N ALA A 232 18.62 18.56 -2.26
CA ALA A 232 18.85 19.05 -0.91
C ALA A 232 19.93 20.13 -0.84
N SER A 233 20.85 20.17 -1.81
CA SER A 233 21.92 21.17 -1.86
C SER A 233 21.38 22.60 -2.03
N GLY A 234 20.20 22.74 -2.64
CA GLY A 234 19.61 24.04 -3.00
C GLY A 234 20.47 24.86 -3.98
N ARG A 235 21.44 24.24 -4.68
CA ARG A 235 22.38 24.94 -5.57
C ARG A 235 21.89 25.03 -7.01
N ASP A 236 21.17 24.01 -7.48
CA ASP A 236 20.73 23.91 -8.87
C ASP A 236 19.31 24.48 -9.04
N ARG A 237 19.05 25.18 -10.16
CA ARG A 237 17.71 25.69 -10.53
C ARG A 237 16.79 24.59 -11.08
N ILE A 238 16.45 23.65 -10.21
CA ILE A 238 15.80 22.38 -10.59
C ILE A 238 14.43 22.62 -11.23
N PHE A 239 13.63 23.58 -10.75
CA PHE A 239 12.30 23.83 -11.29
C PHE A 239 12.36 24.46 -12.68
N ALA A 240 13.21 25.46 -12.88
CA ALA A 240 13.39 26.12 -14.17
C ALA A 240 14.00 25.18 -15.23
N MET A 241 14.96 24.34 -14.83
CA MET A 241 15.51 23.33 -15.73
C MET A 241 14.52 22.21 -16.07
N ALA A 242 13.59 21.88 -15.16
CA ALA A 242 12.63 20.81 -15.34
C ALA A 242 11.36 21.21 -16.10
N PHE A 243 10.93 22.45 -15.92
CA PHE A 243 9.71 22.99 -16.52
C PHE A 243 10.02 24.32 -17.25
N PRO A 244 10.84 24.27 -18.31
CA PRO A 244 11.24 25.49 -19.02
C PRO A 244 10.06 26.23 -19.66
N THR A 245 8.91 25.58 -19.87
CA THR A 245 7.70 26.27 -20.36
C THR A 245 7.00 27.07 -19.27
N LEU A 246 7.15 26.68 -18.00
CA LEU A 246 6.64 27.42 -16.85
C LEU A 246 7.58 28.56 -16.45
N TYR A 247 8.89 28.36 -16.60
CA TYR A 247 9.96 29.31 -16.29
C TYR A 247 10.75 29.72 -17.55
N PRO A 248 10.13 30.35 -18.56
CA PRO A 248 10.75 30.60 -19.88
C PRO A 248 12.01 31.47 -19.84
N THR A 249 12.18 32.28 -18.79
CA THR A 249 13.34 33.16 -18.58
C THR A 249 14.29 32.63 -17.49
N GLY A 250 13.99 31.49 -16.87
CA GLY A 250 14.72 30.92 -15.74
C GLY A 250 14.61 31.72 -14.43
N ARG A 251 13.80 32.79 -14.41
CA ARG A 251 13.54 33.59 -13.21
C ARG A 251 12.56 32.89 -12.27
N ALA A 252 12.51 33.36 -11.03
CA ALA A 252 11.63 32.84 -9.99
C ALA A 252 11.79 31.36 -9.65
N ASP A 253 12.90 30.69 -10.01
CA ASP A 253 13.19 29.35 -9.49
C ASP A 253 13.45 29.39 -7.97
N PHE A 254 12.86 28.49 -7.19
CA PHE A 254 12.99 28.46 -5.73
C PHE A 254 14.44 28.51 -5.23
N ASN A 255 15.40 27.87 -5.91
CA ASN A 255 16.80 27.82 -5.49
C ASN A 255 17.62 29.04 -5.92
N THR A 256 17.01 30.00 -6.62
CA THR A 256 17.67 31.28 -6.96
C THR A 256 17.98 32.07 -5.68
N PRO A 257 19.20 32.60 -5.51
CA PRO A 257 19.52 33.51 -4.41
C PRO A 257 18.59 34.73 -4.40
N ARG A 258 18.07 35.08 -3.21
CA ARG A 258 17.13 36.19 -3.02
C ARG A 258 17.53 37.06 -1.85
N LEU A 259 17.21 38.35 -1.94
CA LEU A 259 17.44 39.32 -0.86
C LEU A 259 16.55 39.05 0.36
N ARG A 260 15.31 38.60 0.14
CA ARG A 260 14.41 38.15 1.20
C ARG A 260 14.05 36.69 0.99
N LYS A 261 14.36 35.87 2.00
CA LYS A 261 14.05 34.44 2.03
C LYS A 261 12.53 34.22 1.98
N VAL A 262 12.11 33.26 1.15
CA VAL A 262 10.72 32.84 1.01
C VAL A 262 10.61 31.36 1.40
N ASP A 263 9.60 31.01 2.20
CA ASP A 263 9.32 29.61 2.53
C ASP A 263 8.75 28.83 1.33
N LEU A 264 9.06 27.54 1.23
CA LEU A 264 8.63 26.71 0.10
C LEU A 264 7.10 26.59 0.01
N ASN A 265 6.37 26.57 1.14
CA ASN A 265 4.89 26.53 1.10
C ASN A 265 4.33 27.82 0.52
N ASP A 266 4.95 28.95 0.87
CA ASP A 266 4.56 30.27 0.39
C ASP A 266 4.90 30.47 -1.09
N TYR A 267 6.06 29.97 -1.52
CA TYR A 267 6.46 29.89 -2.92
C TYR A 267 5.48 29.04 -3.75
N ALA A 268 5.15 27.84 -3.26
CA ALA A 268 4.23 26.94 -3.94
C ALA A 268 2.83 27.57 -4.10
N ARG A 269 2.29 28.14 -3.01
CA ARG A 269 1.00 28.83 -3.01
C ARG A 269 1.01 30.00 -4.00
N HIS A 270 2.06 30.81 -3.98
CA HIS A 270 2.19 31.96 -4.86
C HIS A 270 2.11 31.57 -6.34
N LEU A 271 2.91 30.58 -6.77
CA LEU A 271 2.90 30.14 -8.16
C LEU A 271 1.60 29.43 -8.56
N MET A 272 0.99 28.65 -7.66
CA MET A 272 -0.35 28.07 -7.88
C MET A 272 -1.42 29.13 -8.16
N CYS A 273 -1.26 30.33 -7.60
CA CYS A 273 -2.17 31.47 -7.75
C CYS A 273 -1.71 32.49 -8.82
N PHE A 274 -0.65 32.22 -9.56
CA PHE A 274 -0.10 33.17 -10.54
C PHE A 274 -1.13 33.51 -11.65
N HIS A 275 -1.12 34.75 -12.14
CA HIS A 275 -2.27 35.32 -12.86
C HIS A 275 -2.76 34.57 -14.10
N ASP A 276 -1.87 33.87 -14.80
CA ASP A 276 -2.18 33.09 -16.00
C ASP A 276 -2.55 31.62 -15.72
N GLY A 277 -2.43 31.18 -14.45
CA GLY A 277 -2.78 29.84 -14.00
C GLY A 277 -1.84 28.73 -14.48
N ARG A 278 -0.74 29.03 -15.18
CA ARG A 278 0.11 28.00 -15.84
C ARG A 278 0.60 26.91 -14.89
N PHE A 279 0.97 27.30 -13.66
CA PHE A 279 1.51 26.38 -12.66
C PHE A 279 0.44 25.48 -12.06
N GLY A 280 -0.72 26.06 -11.72
CA GLY A 280 -1.87 25.33 -11.18
C GLY A 280 -2.50 24.37 -12.20
N GLN A 281 -2.34 24.64 -13.50
CA GLN A 281 -2.78 23.77 -14.58
C GLN A 281 -1.77 22.68 -14.96
N HIS A 282 -0.50 22.89 -14.65
CA HIS A 282 0.55 22.01 -15.12
C HIS A 282 0.40 20.57 -14.57
N PRO A 283 0.44 19.53 -15.43
CA PRO A 283 0.14 18.17 -15.03
C PRO A 283 1.10 17.59 -14.01
N ARG A 284 2.36 18.05 -13.97
CA ARG A 284 3.44 17.46 -13.16
C ARG A 284 3.99 18.36 -12.05
N TRP A 285 3.92 19.68 -12.24
CA TRP A 285 4.62 20.62 -11.36
C TRP A 285 4.06 20.60 -9.93
N ARG A 286 2.72 20.59 -9.80
CA ARG A 286 1.99 20.45 -8.53
C ARG A 286 2.39 19.19 -7.74
N PHE A 287 2.56 18.06 -8.42
CA PHE A 287 2.93 16.80 -7.76
C PHE A 287 4.38 16.84 -7.27
N LEU A 288 5.30 17.41 -8.07
CA LEU A 288 6.69 17.55 -7.67
C LEU A 288 6.81 18.39 -6.42
N ILE A 289 6.26 19.60 -6.44
CA ILE A 289 6.43 20.53 -5.32
C ILE A 289 5.79 20.00 -4.03
N PHE A 290 4.66 19.29 -4.14
CA PHE A 290 4.05 18.58 -3.03
C PHE A 290 4.94 17.47 -2.47
N ASN A 291 5.50 16.61 -3.33
CA ASN A 291 6.40 15.55 -2.89
C ASN A 291 7.64 16.12 -2.19
N ILE A 292 8.25 17.17 -2.74
CA ILE A 292 9.38 17.88 -2.11
C ILE A 292 9.00 18.41 -0.73
N LEU A 293 7.84 19.08 -0.61
CA LEU A 293 7.34 19.60 0.66
C LEU A 293 7.13 18.50 1.71
N MET A 294 6.49 17.40 1.33
CA MET A 294 6.22 16.29 2.24
C MET A 294 7.51 15.58 2.69
N ARG A 295 8.46 15.34 1.78
CA ARG A 295 9.76 14.74 2.12
C ARG A 295 10.60 15.65 3.01
N ARG A 296 10.59 16.97 2.77
CA ARG A 296 11.26 17.95 3.66
C ARG A 296 10.66 17.92 5.07
N LYS A 297 9.33 17.88 5.19
CA LYS A 297 8.65 17.72 6.49
C LYS A 297 9.02 16.41 7.18
N ALA A 298 9.02 15.29 6.47
CA ALA A 298 9.43 13.99 7.01
C ALA A 298 10.87 14.00 7.52
N ASN A 299 11.79 14.57 6.75
CA ASN A 299 13.20 14.68 7.14
C ASN A 299 13.42 15.59 8.34
N SER A 300 12.74 16.74 8.43
CA SER A 300 12.81 17.61 9.61
C SER A 300 12.28 16.88 10.86
N SER A 301 11.16 16.16 10.74
CA SER A 301 10.61 15.36 11.84
C SER A 301 11.56 14.25 12.27
N ALA A 302 12.19 13.55 11.32
CA ALA A 302 13.16 12.50 11.61
C ALA A 302 14.39 13.05 12.35
N ARG A 303 15.01 14.14 11.86
CA ARG A 303 16.18 14.77 12.49
C ARG A 303 15.89 15.19 13.92
N PHE A 304 14.72 15.76 14.16
CA PHE A 304 14.34 16.17 15.50
C PHE A 304 14.18 14.98 16.44
N TYR A 305 13.47 13.93 16.01
CA TYR A 305 13.31 12.72 16.81
C TYR A 305 14.68 12.15 17.23
N VAL A 306 15.60 12.03 16.28
CA VAL A 306 16.97 11.55 16.55
C VAL A 306 17.72 12.45 17.53
N SER A 307 17.55 13.77 17.45
CA SER A 307 18.20 14.71 18.37
C SER A 307 17.78 14.51 19.85
N LYS A 308 16.58 13.97 20.09
CA LYS A 308 16.02 13.73 21.42
C LYS A 308 16.12 12.28 21.90
N ALA A 309 16.43 11.34 21.01
CA ALA A 309 16.55 9.91 21.33
C ALA A 309 17.95 9.57 21.87
N SER A 310 18.34 10.17 23.01
CA SER A 310 19.58 9.84 23.72
C SER A 310 19.59 8.36 24.14
N GLY A 311 20.64 7.63 23.80
CA GLY A 311 20.73 6.16 23.97
C GLY A 311 20.49 5.40 22.66
N LEU A 312 19.40 5.67 21.94
CA LEU A 312 19.10 5.01 20.65
C LEU A 312 19.94 5.54 19.49
N LYS A 313 20.30 6.83 19.53
CA LYS A 313 21.09 7.49 18.46
C LYS A 313 22.53 6.97 18.38
N ASP A 314 23.03 6.39 19.48
CA ASP A 314 24.41 5.93 19.65
C ASP A 314 24.56 4.43 19.31
N LEU A 315 23.43 3.74 19.03
CA LEU A 315 23.42 2.32 18.65
C LEU A 315 23.96 2.10 17.24
N GLY A 316 24.72 1.02 17.08
CA GLY A 316 25.10 0.50 15.77
C GLY A 316 23.89 -0.03 14.99
N ARG A 317 24.07 -0.30 13.69
CA ARG A 317 22.99 -0.79 12.82
C ARG A 317 22.32 -2.06 13.34
N ASP A 318 23.10 -3.05 13.77
CA ASP A 318 22.59 -4.34 14.21
C ASP A 318 21.91 -4.24 15.58
N GLU A 319 22.48 -3.44 16.50
CA GLU A 319 21.90 -3.17 17.81
C GLU A 319 20.56 -2.44 17.70
N LEU A 320 20.46 -1.45 16.81
CA LEU A 320 19.21 -0.76 16.52
C LEU A 320 18.19 -1.70 15.87
N GLY A 321 18.62 -2.56 14.94
CA GLY A 321 17.76 -3.57 14.32
C GLY A 321 17.16 -4.52 15.36
N ASN A 322 17.97 -4.98 16.32
CA ASN A 322 17.52 -5.83 17.41
C ASN A 322 16.58 -5.09 18.38
N ALA A 323 16.88 -3.83 18.73
CA ALA A 323 16.02 -3.03 19.59
C ALA A 323 14.64 -2.80 18.97
N LEU A 324 14.59 -2.51 17.66
CA LEU A 324 13.34 -2.34 16.91
C LEU A 324 12.52 -3.64 16.77
N LEU A 325 13.13 -4.81 16.91
CA LEU A 325 12.45 -6.11 16.87
C LEU A 325 12.07 -6.63 18.27
N ALA A 326 12.71 -6.12 19.32
CA ALA A 326 12.51 -6.55 20.70
C ALA A 326 11.57 -5.63 21.52
N ASP A 327 11.52 -4.35 21.18
CA ASP A 327 10.66 -3.36 21.83
C ASP A 327 9.46 -2.98 20.94
N ASP A 328 8.32 -3.61 21.22
CA ASP A 328 7.06 -3.38 20.50
C ASP A 328 6.58 -1.91 20.60
N GLY A 329 7.03 -1.13 21.58
CA GLY A 329 6.66 0.27 21.76
C GLY A 329 7.50 1.26 20.94
N LEU A 330 8.66 0.85 20.42
CA LEU A 330 9.59 1.75 19.75
C LEU A 330 9.14 2.15 18.33
N LEU A 331 8.64 1.19 17.55
CA LEU A 331 8.15 1.43 16.19
C LEU A 331 6.95 2.40 16.19
N PRO A 332 5.93 2.23 17.05
CA PRO A 332 4.87 3.22 17.24
C PRO A 332 5.35 4.63 17.53
N GLN A 333 6.31 4.76 18.44
CA GLN A 333 6.87 6.05 18.83
C GLN A 333 7.51 6.77 17.63
N ILE A 334 8.15 6.01 16.75
CA ILE A 334 8.74 6.50 15.49
C ILE A 334 7.64 6.89 14.50
N VAL A 335 6.63 6.04 14.29
CA VAL A 335 5.51 6.29 13.37
C VAL A 335 4.71 7.53 13.78
N ARG A 336 4.56 7.79 15.08
CA ARG A 336 3.88 8.98 15.63
C ARG A 336 4.53 10.29 15.20
N GLN A 337 5.82 10.28 14.86
CA GLN A 337 6.51 11.44 14.28
C GLN A 337 5.91 11.83 12.92
N GLY A 338 5.26 10.90 12.22
CA GLY A 338 4.52 11.14 10.99
C GLY A 338 3.21 11.92 11.16
N SER A 339 2.77 12.22 12.40
CA SER A 339 1.50 12.92 12.67
C SER A 339 1.38 14.33 12.07
N GLN A 340 2.50 14.93 11.65
CA GLN A 340 2.57 16.23 10.97
C GLN A 340 2.55 16.11 9.43
N LEU A 341 2.63 14.90 8.89
CA LEU A 341 2.56 14.62 7.46
C LEU A 341 1.10 14.59 7.01
N THR A 342 0.57 15.75 6.66
CA THR A 342 -0.84 15.95 6.26
C THR A 342 -1.31 14.89 5.26
N GLY A 343 -2.42 14.22 5.57
CA GLY A 343 -3.05 13.20 4.72
C GLY A 343 -2.53 11.77 4.88
N THR A 344 -1.48 11.53 5.68
CA THR A 344 -0.98 10.17 6.00
C THR A 344 -1.79 9.50 7.12
N ARG A 345 -1.64 8.17 7.29
CA ARG A 345 -2.30 7.40 8.37
C ARG A 345 -2.02 7.97 9.77
N PRO A 346 -0.76 8.28 10.17
CA PRO A 346 -0.50 8.86 11.49
C PRO A 346 -1.13 10.24 11.69
N PHE A 347 -1.21 11.05 10.61
CA PHE A 347 -1.90 12.34 10.68
C PHE A 347 -3.39 12.15 10.97
N TRP A 348 -4.08 11.28 10.23
CA TRP A 348 -5.51 11.04 10.44
C TRP A 348 -5.80 10.35 11.78
N ARG A 349 -4.92 9.46 12.25
CA ARG A 349 -5.03 8.85 13.59
C ARG A 349 -4.94 9.92 14.69
N ASN A 350 -4.01 10.86 14.58
CA ASN A 350 -3.93 11.99 15.51
C ASN A 350 -5.19 12.87 15.47
N LYS A 351 -5.75 13.13 14.28
CA LYS A 351 -7.02 13.87 14.14
C LYS A 351 -8.21 13.11 14.70
N SER A 352 -8.24 11.78 14.55
CA SER A 352 -9.25 10.90 15.12
C SER A 352 -9.25 10.98 16.65
N ASN A 353 -8.08 10.87 17.28
CA ASN A 353 -7.94 11.01 18.73
C ASN A 353 -8.46 12.37 19.22
N GLY A 354 -8.18 13.44 18.48
CA GLY A 354 -8.73 14.75 18.78
C GLY A 354 -10.26 14.80 18.69
N LEU A 355 -10.85 14.20 17.65
CA LEU A 355 -12.30 14.14 17.49
C LEU A 355 -12.99 13.30 18.57
N HIS A 356 -12.36 12.22 19.04
CA HIS A 356 -12.85 11.45 20.20
C HIS A 356 -12.92 12.33 21.45
N ALA A 357 -11.93 13.19 21.68
CA ALA A 357 -11.96 14.15 22.79
C ALA A 357 -13.08 15.18 22.62
N HIS A 358 -13.29 15.70 21.40
CA HIS A 358 -14.44 16.59 21.13
C HIS A 358 -15.78 15.91 21.41
N ALA A 359 -15.98 14.68 20.93
CA ALA A 359 -17.22 13.94 21.15
C ALA A 359 -17.49 13.71 22.64
N ARG A 360 -16.49 13.28 23.41
CA ARG A 360 -16.66 13.07 24.86
C ARG A 360 -16.90 14.39 25.60
N PHE A 361 -16.25 15.48 25.19
CA PHE A 361 -16.37 16.77 25.87
C PHE A 361 -17.69 17.50 25.59
N LEU A 362 -18.21 17.42 24.37
CA LEU A 362 -19.38 18.21 23.95
C LEU A 362 -20.70 17.44 24.08
N SER A 363 -20.68 16.12 23.84
CA SER A 363 -21.90 15.30 23.76
C SER A 363 -22.77 15.23 25.04
N PRO A 364 -22.23 15.41 26.26
CA PRO A 364 -23.03 15.44 27.49
C PRO A 364 -23.99 16.63 27.59
N SER A 365 -23.65 17.76 26.95
CA SER A 365 -24.44 18.99 27.01
C SER A 365 -25.13 19.35 25.68
N MET A 366 -24.79 18.65 24.60
CA MET A 366 -25.24 18.94 23.23
C MET A 366 -25.25 17.66 22.42
N SER A 367 -26.20 17.45 21.52
CA SER A 367 -26.16 16.29 20.64
C SER A 367 -25.58 16.62 19.27
N PRO A 368 -24.65 15.80 18.73
CA PRO A 368 -24.13 16.01 17.39
C PRO A 368 -25.06 15.47 16.29
N VAL A 369 -24.89 15.99 15.08
CA VAL A 369 -25.37 15.38 13.84
C VAL A 369 -24.22 15.21 12.85
N PHE A 370 -24.18 14.07 12.18
CA PHE A 370 -23.21 13.81 11.11
C PHE A 370 -23.78 14.27 9.77
N VAL A 371 -22.97 15.02 9.01
CA VAL A 371 -23.32 15.50 7.66
C VAL A 371 -22.18 15.21 6.69
N THR A 372 -22.51 14.66 5.53
CA THR A 372 -21.60 14.53 4.39
C THR A 372 -22.08 15.41 3.25
N LEU A 373 -21.17 16.17 2.65
CA LEU A 373 -21.42 17.02 1.48
C LEU A 373 -20.47 16.60 0.34
N SER A 374 -21.00 16.01 -0.73
CA SER A 374 -20.20 15.65 -1.92
C SER A 374 -20.02 16.84 -2.86
N ALA A 375 -18.90 16.94 -3.58
CA ALA A 375 -18.78 17.95 -4.64
C ALA A 375 -19.44 17.50 -5.95
N ALA A 376 -20.29 18.37 -6.51
CA ALA A 376 -20.81 18.25 -7.87
C ALA A 376 -20.11 19.26 -8.79
N ASP A 377 -18.77 19.24 -8.77
CA ASP A 377 -17.88 20.12 -9.53
C ASP A 377 -18.17 20.15 -11.04
N MET A 378 -18.77 19.11 -11.60
CA MET A 378 -19.22 19.05 -13.00
C MET A 378 -20.56 19.75 -13.28
N GLN A 379 -21.31 20.16 -12.26
CA GLN A 379 -22.65 20.76 -12.39
C GLN A 379 -22.71 22.22 -11.96
N TRP A 380 -21.81 22.66 -11.07
CA TRP A 380 -21.82 24.00 -10.50
C TRP A 380 -21.40 25.07 -11.51
N GLN A 381 -22.38 25.70 -12.17
CA GLN A 381 -22.16 26.78 -13.13
C GLN A 381 -21.41 27.98 -12.51
N ASP A 382 -21.66 28.25 -11.23
CA ASP A 382 -21.00 29.28 -10.43
C ASP A 382 -19.51 29.00 -10.19
N LEU A 383 -19.08 27.73 -10.23
CA LEU A 383 -17.66 27.33 -10.30
C LEU A 383 -17.10 27.54 -11.71
N HIS A 384 -17.80 27.07 -12.74
CA HIS A 384 -17.25 27.00 -14.12
C HIS A 384 -16.93 28.36 -14.73
N ARG A 385 -17.61 29.43 -14.30
CA ARG A 385 -17.32 30.80 -14.73
C ARG A 385 -15.90 31.27 -14.38
N HIS A 386 -15.26 30.62 -13.40
CA HIS A 386 -13.90 30.93 -12.96
C HIS A 386 -12.81 30.24 -13.78
N PHE A 387 -13.16 29.31 -14.68
CA PHE A 387 -12.19 28.70 -15.57
C PHE A 387 -11.78 29.66 -16.69
N PRO A 388 -10.50 29.66 -17.11
CA PRO A 388 -10.05 30.44 -18.26
C PRO A 388 -10.87 30.11 -19.52
N GLY A 389 -11.28 31.13 -20.29
CA GLY A 389 -12.07 30.95 -21.51
C GLY A 389 -13.57 30.72 -21.28
N SER A 390 -14.10 30.98 -20.08
CA SER A 390 -15.54 30.83 -19.76
C SER A 390 -16.47 31.84 -20.48
N ALA A 391 -15.91 32.87 -21.12
CA ALA A 391 -16.67 33.86 -21.88
C ALA A 391 -17.41 33.19 -23.06
N GLY A 392 -18.72 33.39 -23.16
CA GLY A 392 -19.55 32.80 -24.23
C GLY A 392 -20.10 31.39 -23.93
N LEU A 393 -19.82 30.80 -22.75
CA LEU A 393 -20.34 29.47 -22.39
C LEU A 393 -21.88 29.41 -22.29
N ALA A 394 -22.50 30.54 -21.93
CA ALA A 394 -23.95 30.67 -21.81
C ALA A 394 -24.66 30.51 -23.17
N THR A 395 -24.00 30.91 -24.26
CA THR A 395 -24.54 30.87 -25.63
C THR A 395 -24.04 29.67 -26.44
N ALA A 396 -23.10 28.87 -25.90
CA ALA A 396 -22.57 27.69 -26.56
C ALA A 396 -23.58 26.53 -26.57
N ASP A 397 -23.47 25.62 -27.54
CA ASP A 397 -24.25 24.38 -27.58
C ASP A 397 -23.89 23.43 -26.40
N ASP A 398 -24.76 22.44 -26.18
CA ASP A 398 -24.62 21.49 -25.06
C ASP A 398 -23.35 20.63 -25.11
N ARG A 399 -22.85 20.29 -26.30
CA ARG A 399 -21.62 19.49 -26.46
C ARG A 399 -20.40 20.33 -26.13
N THR A 400 -20.31 21.52 -26.70
CA THR A 400 -19.22 22.49 -26.46
C THR A 400 -19.11 22.82 -24.97
N ARG A 401 -20.25 23.05 -24.32
CA ARG A 401 -20.30 23.32 -22.87
C ARG A 401 -19.82 22.15 -22.03
N ARG A 402 -20.29 20.92 -22.31
CA ARG A 402 -19.85 19.71 -21.58
C ARG A 402 -18.34 19.48 -21.73
N THR A 403 -17.80 19.69 -22.92
CA THR A 403 -16.36 19.58 -23.17
C THR A 403 -15.56 20.62 -22.39
N PHE A 404 -15.99 21.89 -22.41
CA PHE A 404 -15.37 22.96 -21.63
C PHE A 404 -15.38 22.67 -20.13
N ILE A 405 -16.53 22.24 -19.58
CA ILE A 405 -16.65 21.93 -18.15
C ILE A 405 -15.72 20.78 -17.76
N TRP A 406 -15.72 19.71 -18.56
CA TRP A 406 -14.90 18.54 -18.29
C TRP A 406 -13.41 18.89 -18.33
N ASP A 407 -12.97 19.63 -19.35
CA ASP A 407 -11.59 20.08 -19.46
C ASP A 407 -11.22 21.08 -18.35
N GLY A 408 -12.13 21.99 -18.02
CA GLY A 408 -11.97 22.99 -16.96
C GLY A 408 -11.75 22.37 -15.57
N VAL A 409 -12.58 21.41 -15.16
CA VAL A 409 -12.44 20.69 -13.88
C VAL A 409 -11.13 19.90 -13.80
N GLN A 410 -10.69 19.34 -14.93
CA GLN A 410 -9.46 18.55 -15.03
C GLN A 410 -8.20 19.43 -15.00
N ARG A 411 -8.18 20.49 -15.81
CA ARG A 411 -7.04 21.40 -15.92
C ARG A 411 -6.94 22.35 -14.73
N ASN A 412 -8.03 22.65 -14.03
CA ASN A 412 -8.02 23.65 -12.95
C ASN A 412 -8.32 23.06 -11.57
N PRO A 413 -7.58 22.03 -11.11
CA PRO A 413 -7.83 21.39 -9.80
C PRO A 413 -7.77 22.37 -8.62
N HIS A 414 -6.98 23.42 -8.77
CA HIS A 414 -6.62 24.41 -7.76
C HIS A 414 -7.75 25.41 -7.57
N ILE A 415 -8.39 25.79 -8.68
CA ILE A 415 -9.63 26.54 -8.68
C ILE A 415 -10.74 25.71 -8.02
N VAL A 416 -10.90 24.44 -8.42
CA VAL A 416 -11.95 23.56 -7.88
C VAL A 416 -11.78 23.33 -6.37
N ALA A 417 -10.57 23.00 -5.91
CA ALA A 417 -10.28 22.77 -4.49
C ALA A 417 -10.55 24.02 -3.63
N HIS A 418 -10.10 25.18 -4.08
CA HIS A 418 -10.33 26.43 -3.36
C HIS A 418 -11.80 26.85 -3.37
N TYR A 419 -12.47 26.71 -4.51
CA TYR A 419 -13.88 27.02 -4.64
C TYR A 419 -14.73 26.13 -3.74
N LEU A 420 -14.42 24.84 -3.63
CA LEU A 420 -15.09 23.92 -2.71
C LEU A 420 -14.96 24.41 -1.25
N ALA A 421 -13.78 24.89 -0.85
CA ALA A 421 -13.57 25.45 0.49
C ALA A 421 -14.36 26.76 0.73
N ILE A 422 -14.46 27.64 -0.27
CA ILE A 422 -15.31 28.84 -0.22
C ILE A 422 -16.78 28.45 -0.11
N ARG A 423 -17.25 27.54 -0.98
CA ARG A 423 -18.64 27.09 -1.02
C ARG A 423 -19.02 26.43 0.30
N LEU A 424 -18.17 25.56 0.86
CA LEU A 424 -18.40 24.93 2.16
C LEU A 424 -18.50 26.00 3.26
N ARG A 425 -17.59 26.97 3.32
CA ARG A 425 -17.65 28.05 4.32
C ARG A 425 -18.96 28.83 4.22
N ALA A 426 -19.31 29.28 3.02
CA ALA A 426 -20.54 30.04 2.79
C ALA A 426 -21.79 29.21 3.15
N PHE A 427 -21.81 27.92 2.77
CA PHE A 427 -22.92 27.02 3.06
C PHE A 427 -23.04 26.73 4.56
N THR A 428 -21.93 26.54 5.26
CA THR A 428 -21.91 26.32 6.70
C THR A 428 -22.47 27.53 7.46
N GLU A 429 -22.07 28.74 7.10
CA GLU A 429 -22.50 29.97 7.80
C GLU A 429 -23.91 30.42 7.44
N HIS A 430 -24.31 30.31 6.16
CA HIS A 430 -25.59 30.87 5.70
C HIS A 430 -26.72 29.84 5.61
N VAL A 431 -26.43 28.53 5.64
CA VAL A 431 -27.43 27.46 5.52
C VAL A 431 -27.39 26.52 6.72
N LEU A 432 -26.25 25.85 6.98
CA LEU A 432 -26.19 24.85 8.05
C LEU A 432 -26.38 25.46 9.44
N ARG A 433 -25.71 26.58 9.74
CA ARG A 433 -25.78 27.21 11.07
C ARG A 433 -27.20 27.73 11.37
N PRO A 434 -27.88 28.46 10.48
CA PRO A 434 -29.27 28.86 10.71
C PRO A 434 -30.24 27.66 10.80
N LEU A 435 -30.02 26.61 10.01
CA LEU A 435 -30.90 25.43 10.01
C LEU A 435 -30.77 24.58 11.28
N LEU A 436 -29.54 24.31 11.70
CA LEU A 436 -29.24 23.36 12.79
C LEU A 436 -29.03 24.05 14.14
N GLY A 437 -28.65 25.34 14.17
CA GLY A 437 -28.36 26.07 15.41
C GLY A 437 -27.15 25.54 16.17
N PHE A 438 -26.19 24.91 15.48
CA PHE A 438 -25.01 24.35 16.11
C PHE A 438 -24.06 25.45 16.64
N THR A 439 -23.47 25.22 17.81
CA THR A 439 -22.46 26.11 18.40
C THR A 439 -21.05 25.61 18.14
N ASP A 440 -20.91 24.30 17.92
CA ASP A 440 -19.62 23.64 17.75
C ASP A 440 -19.63 22.70 16.56
N SER A 441 -18.48 22.58 15.90
CA SER A 441 -18.33 21.79 14.69
C SER A 441 -16.94 21.19 14.56
N TRP A 442 -16.87 20.06 13.89
CA TRP A 442 -15.64 19.47 13.40
C TRP A 442 -15.88 18.98 11.98
N ASP A 443 -15.02 19.33 11.04
CA ASP A 443 -15.14 18.92 9.65
C ASP A 443 -13.79 18.54 9.04
N ARG A 444 -13.82 17.61 8.07
CA ARG A 444 -12.67 17.24 7.24
C ARG A 444 -13.02 17.21 5.77
N PHE A 445 -12.00 17.37 4.93
CA PHE A 445 -12.06 17.02 3.52
C PHE A 445 -11.57 15.58 3.30
N GLU A 446 -12.20 14.90 2.34
CA GLU A 446 -11.83 13.58 1.83
C GLU A 446 -11.92 13.63 0.31
N TRP A 447 -10.94 13.11 -0.42
CA TRP A 447 -10.99 13.01 -1.87
C TRP A 447 -11.16 11.55 -2.26
N GLN A 448 -12.37 11.18 -2.68
CA GLN A 448 -12.66 9.82 -3.13
C GLN A 448 -11.92 9.51 -4.44
N ALA A 449 -11.94 8.27 -4.91
CA ALA A 449 -11.16 7.79 -6.06
C ALA A 449 -11.30 8.61 -7.37
N ARG A 450 -12.39 9.39 -7.54
CA ARG A 450 -12.55 10.37 -8.63
C ARG A 450 -11.64 11.60 -8.53
N GLY A 451 -11.01 11.81 -7.39
CA GLY A 451 -10.32 13.03 -7.01
C GLY A 451 -11.24 14.21 -6.75
N SER A 452 -12.54 13.98 -6.56
CA SER A 452 -13.53 15.02 -6.24
C SER A 452 -13.73 15.10 -4.72
N GLY A 453 -13.70 16.32 -4.18
CA GLY A 453 -13.73 16.54 -2.75
C GLY A 453 -15.09 16.23 -2.11
N HIS A 454 -15.04 15.67 -0.90
CA HIS A 454 -16.15 15.48 0.01
C HIS A 454 -15.83 16.19 1.32
N SER A 455 -16.85 16.74 1.98
CA SER A 455 -16.73 17.24 3.34
C SER A 455 -17.54 16.35 4.27
N HIS A 456 -16.91 15.86 5.34
CA HIS A 456 -17.55 15.12 6.41
C HIS A 456 -17.49 15.95 7.68
N GLY A 457 -18.62 16.18 8.34
CA GLY A 457 -18.69 17.03 9.53
C GLY A 457 -19.58 16.47 10.63
N LEU A 458 -19.21 16.78 11.88
CA LEU A 458 -20.03 16.63 13.07
C LEU A 458 -20.35 18.02 13.61
N PHE A 459 -21.63 18.27 13.87
CA PHE A 459 -22.13 19.56 14.34
C PHE A 459 -22.91 19.36 15.66
N TRP A 460 -22.43 19.95 16.76
CA TRP A 460 -23.04 19.84 18.09
C TRP A 460 -24.10 20.93 18.31
N ILE A 461 -25.31 20.50 18.62
CA ILE A 461 -26.50 21.33 18.68
C ILE A 461 -27.04 21.33 20.12
N PRO A 462 -27.04 22.47 20.83
CA PRO A 462 -27.56 22.54 22.19
C PRO A 462 -29.06 22.24 22.31
N ALA A 463 -29.85 22.59 21.29
CA ALA A 463 -31.29 22.38 21.29
C ALA A 463 -31.72 20.94 20.90
N ALA A 464 -30.78 20.09 20.48
CA ALA A 464 -31.08 18.73 20.06
C ALA A 464 -31.31 17.81 21.28
N PRO A 465 -32.22 16.82 21.18
CA PRO A 465 -32.47 15.85 22.25
C PRO A 465 -31.17 15.15 22.66
N PRO A 466 -30.95 14.86 23.96
CA PRO A 466 -29.72 14.23 24.47
C PRO A 466 -29.48 12.87 23.80
N LEU A 467 -28.24 12.41 23.82
CA LEU A 467 -27.88 11.06 23.39
C LEU A 467 -28.47 10.00 24.34
N ASP A 468 -28.42 8.73 23.93
CA ASP A 468 -28.81 7.54 24.71
C ASP A 468 -30.34 7.38 24.88
N GLN A 469 -30.95 6.87 23.81
CA GLN A 469 -32.41 6.69 23.69
C GLN A 469 -32.92 5.41 24.39
N GLU A 470 -32.74 5.33 25.70
CA GLU A 470 -33.07 4.12 26.48
C GLU A 470 -34.57 3.93 26.73
N THR A 471 -35.33 5.02 26.90
CA THR A 471 -36.79 4.97 27.14
C THR A 471 -37.60 5.19 25.85
N ASP A 472 -38.84 4.72 25.82
CA ASP A 472 -39.74 4.96 24.68
C ASP A 472 -40.04 6.46 24.49
N GLU A 473 -40.14 7.20 25.59
CA GLU A 473 -40.38 8.64 25.56
C GLU A 473 -39.18 9.40 24.96
N SER A 474 -37.94 9.06 25.34
CA SER A 474 -36.75 9.68 24.76
C SER A 474 -36.64 9.37 23.27
N ARG A 475 -36.86 8.10 22.88
CA ARG A 475 -36.93 7.68 21.46
C ARG A 475 -37.97 8.47 20.67
N ALA A 476 -39.18 8.65 21.22
CA ALA A 476 -40.24 9.41 20.55
C ALA A 476 -39.90 10.90 20.39
N LYS A 477 -39.32 11.52 21.44
CA LYS A 477 -38.85 12.91 21.40
C LYS A 477 -37.73 13.10 20.37
N PHE A 478 -36.78 12.18 20.32
CA PHE A 478 -35.68 12.16 19.36
C PHE A 478 -36.20 12.02 17.92
N ALA A 479 -37.11 11.08 17.69
CA ALA A 479 -37.73 10.86 16.38
C ALA A 479 -38.51 12.09 15.91
N ARG A 480 -39.30 12.73 16.78
CA ARG A 480 -40.09 13.93 16.46
C ARG A 480 -39.19 15.12 16.09
N TYR A 481 -38.15 15.36 16.88
CA TYR A 481 -37.21 16.45 16.62
C TYR A 481 -36.53 16.29 15.26
N TRP A 482 -35.86 15.16 15.02
CA TRP A 482 -35.12 14.93 13.78
C TRP A 482 -36.04 14.75 12.57
N GLY A 483 -37.24 14.20 12.76
CA GLY A 483 -38.24 14.08 11.72
C GLY A 483 -38.79 15.42 11.20
N SER A 484 -38.62 16.52 11.95
CA SER A 484 -38.96 17.86 11.47
C SER A 484 -37.92 18.45 10.50
N LEU A 485 -36.68 17.92 10.52
CA LEU A 485 -35.56 18.41 9.72
C LEU A 485 -35.16 17.43 8.60
N ILE A 486 -35.32 16.13 8.84
CA ILE A 486 -34.86 15.05 7.97
C ILE A 486 -36.07 14.29 7.44
N THR A 487 -36.08 14.05 6.13
CA THR A 487 -37.12 13.32 5.42
C THR A 487 -36.52 12.21 4.55
N ALA A 488 -37.31 11.18 4.28
CA ALA A 488 -37.10 10.25 3.18
C ALA A 488 -38.41 10.03 2.42
N TRP A 489 -39.15 11.12 2.23
CA TRP A 489 -40.42 11.14 1.55
C TRP A 489 -40.28 11.78 0.16
N ASN A 490 -40.48 10.99 -0.89
CA ASN A 490 -40.50 11.47 -2.26
C ASN A 490 -41.88 12.07 -2.60
N PRO A 491 -42.00 13.36 -2.94
CA PRO A 491 -43.28 13.97 -3.32
C PRO A 491 -43.86 13.42 -4.63
N ASP A 492 -43.01 12.97 -5.57
CA ASP A 492 -43.44 12.39 -6.84
C ASP A 492 -42.45 11.30 -7.31
N GLN A 493 -42.83 10.05 -7.04
CA GLN A 493 -42.07 8.86 -7.44
C GLN A 493 -42.16 8.55 -8.93
N SER A 494 -43.18 9.09 -9.62
CA SER A 494 -43.44 8.85 -11.04
C SER A 494 -42.79 9.90 -11.95
N ARG A 495 -42.21 10.94 -11.37
CA ARG A 495 -41.58 12.05 -12.08
C ARG A 495 -40.48 11.58 -13.02
N LEU A 496 -40.59 11.95 -14.30
CA LEU A 496 -39.57 11.65 -15.30
C LEU A 496 -38.25 12.40 -15.01
N PRO A 497 -37.08 11.84 -15.37
CA PRO A 497 -35.80 12.53 -15.25
C PRO A 497 -35.73 13.78 -16.14
N ASP A 498 -35.18 14.86 -15.60
CA ASP A 498 -34.95 16.09 -16.36
C ASP A 498 -33.90 15.89 -17.46
N ALA A 499 -34.06 16.63 -18.57
CA ALA A 499 -33.09 16.65 -19.66
C ALA A 499 -31.71 17.19 -19.22
N ARG A 500 -31.69 18.13 -18.26
CA ARG A 500 -30.49 18.60 -17.58
C ARG A 500 -30.49 18.16 -16.12
N ASN A 501 -29.31 17.98 -15.55
CA ASN A 501 -29.18 17.68 -14.14
C ASN A 501 -29.72 18.88 -13.33
N PRO A 502 -30.67 18.70 -12.39
CA PRO A 502 -31.20 19.80 -11.57
C PRO A 502 -30.11 20.54 -10.77
N ALA A 503 -29.00 19.86 -10.44
CA ALA A 503 -27.83 20.49 -9.82
C ALA A 503 -27.07 21.49 -10.71
N SER A 504 -27.43 21.61 -11.99
CA SER A 504 -26.85 22.57 -12.94
C SER A 504 -27.63 23.88 -13.06
N LEU A 505 -28.75 24.02 -12.34
CA LEU A 505 -29.50 25.26 -12.26
C LEU A 505 -28.66 26.36 -11.61
N ALA A 506 -28.92 27.62 -11.95
CA ALA A 506 -28.35 28.73 -11.19
C ALA A 506 -28.96 28.73 -9.78
N PRO A 507 -28.22 29.09 -8.73
CA PRO A 507 -28.77 29.12 -7.37
C PRO A 507 -30.03 29.97 -7.21
N ALA A 508 -30.19 31.02 -8.04
CA ALA A 508 -31.39 31.87 -8.05
C ALA A 508 -32.64 31.19 -8.62
N ASP A 509 -32.48 30.13 -9.42
CA ASP A 509 -33.57 29.39 -10.07
C ASP A 509 -34.04 28.19 -9.23
N VAL A 510 -33.34 27.89 -8.13
CA VAL A 510 -33.70 26.80 -7.22
C VAL A 510 -34.73 27.31 -6.22
N ALA A 511 -35.94 26.77 -6.30
CA ALA A 511 -37.06 27.07 -5.43
C ALA A 511 -37.52 25.80 -4.70
N ASN A 512 -37.77 25.91 -3.38
CA ASN A 512 -38.23 24.80 -2.54
C ASN A 512 -39.69 24.44 -2.84
N THR A 513 -39.92 23.82 -3.99
CA THR A 513 -41.21 23.32 -4.48
C THR A 513 -41.20 21.79 -4.47
N ALA A 514 -42.37 21.16 -4.36
CA ALA A 514 -42.47 19.70 -4.36
C ALA A 514 -41.89 19.07 -5.65
N ASP A 515 -42.12 19.70 -6.81
CA ASP A 515 -41.60 19.24 -8.10
C ASP A 515 -40.06 19.30 -8.16
N GLN A 516 -39.46 20.46 -7.87
CA GLN A 516 -38.00 20.57 -7.88
C GLN A 516 -37.37 19.67 -6.81
N PHE A 517 -37.95 19.58 -5.61
CA PHE A 517 -37.42 18.69 -4.59
C PHE A 517 -37.44 17.23 -5.06
N ALA A 518 -38.54 16.75 -5.66
CA ALA A 518 -38.60 15.42 -6.26
C ALA A 518 -37.55 15.22 -7.36
N ALA A 519 -37.32 16.23 -8.22
CA ALA A 519 -36.27 16.21 -9.23
C ALA A 519 -34.86 15.99 -8.63
N PHE A 520 -34.54 16.74 -7.57
CA PHE A 520 -33.27 16.61 -6.85
C PHE A 520 -33.15 15.25 -6.15
N LEU A 521 -34.21 14.76 -5.48
CA LEU A 521 -34.20 13.45 -4.81
C LEU A 521 -33.95 12.31 -5.79
N ASN A 522 -34.76 12.26 -6.87
CA ASN A 522 -34.70 11.21 -7.89
C ASN A 522 -33.32 11.16 -8.56
N ARG A 523 -32.61 12.29 -8.62
CA ARG A 523 -31.28 12.36 -9.24
C ARG A 523 -30.13 12.13 -8.26
N LEU A 524 -30.21 12.66 -7.04
CA LEU A 524 -29.06 12.78 -6.13
C LEU A 524 -29.12 11.83 -4.93
N GLN A 525 -30.31 11.43 -4.49
CA GLN A 525 -30.53 10.72 -3.22
C GLN A 525 -31.00 9.27 -3.40
N MET A 526 -31.12 8.79 -4.63
CA MET A 526 -31.60 7.43 -4.90
C MET A 526 -30.48 6.39 -4.88
N HIS A 527 -30.67 5.32 -4.11
CA HIS A 527 -29.90 4.09 -4.20
C HIS A 527 -30.52 3.17 -5.26
N SER A 528 -30.20 3.43 -6.52
CA SER A 528 -30.88 2.81 -7.68
C SER A 528 -30.68 1.30 -7.81
N ALA A 529 -29.54 0.74 -7.36
CA ALA A 529 -29.27 -0.68 -7.38
C ALA A 529 -28.18 -1.04 -6.37
N CYS A 530 -28.35 -2.14 -5.64
CA CYS A 530 -27.25 -2.72 -4.88
C CYS A 530 -26.30 -3.39 -5.87
N ARG A 531 -25.01 -3.02 -5.88
CA ARG A 531 -24.00 -3.70 -6.72
C ARG A 531 -22.82 -4.16 -5.90
N ALA A 532 -22.28 -5.30 -6.30
CA ALA A 532 -20.98 -5.74 -5.86
C ALA A 532 -19.92 -5.01 -6.72
N PRO A 533 -18.82 -4.56 -6.12
CA PRO A 533 -18.47 -4.81 -4.72
C PRO A 533 -18.82 -3.56 -3.84
N TYR A 534 -19.36 -2.47 -4.43
CA TYR A 534 -19.70 -1.20 -3.75
C TYR A 534 -20.41 -1.33 -2.40
N CYS A 535 -21.59 -1.94 -2.41
CA CYS A 535 -22.49 -1.96 -1.27
C CYS A 535 -22.89 -3.38 -0.89
N LEU A 536 -22.82 -4.34 -1.80
CA LEU A 536 -23.06 -5.75 -1.50
C LEU A 536 -21.81 -6.37 -0.87
N ARG A 537 -21.94 -6.89 0.35
CA ARG A 537 -20.89 -7.62 1.08
C ARG A 537 -21.41 -8.97 1.56
N ALA A 538 -20.62 -10.02 1.35
CA ALA A 538 -20.87 -11.32 1.96
C ALA A 538 -20.40 -11.27 3.42
N LYS A 539 -21.27 -11.60 4.37
CA LYS A 539 -20.84 -11.77 5.76
C LYS A 539 -20.19 -13.14 5.92
N LYS A 540 -19.20 -13.23 6.80
CA LYS A 540 -18.54 -14.48 7.16
C LYS A 540 -19.58 -15.48 7.70
N GLY A 541 -19.92 -16.49 6.90
CA GLY A 541 -20.93 -17.52 7.24
C GLY A 541 -22.33 -17.35 6.62
N GLU A 542 -22.57 -16.33 5.78
CA GLU A 542 -23.82 -16.19 5.02
C GLU A 542 -23.55 -16.28 3.50
N ASP A 543 -24.27 -17.15 2.78
CA ASP A 543 -24.11 -17.36 1.33
C ASP A 543 -24.67 -16.22 0.46
N THR A 544 -25.44 -15.29 1.03
CA THR A 544 -26.08 -14.19 0.29
C THR A 544 -25.48 -12.83 0.66
N PRO A 545 -24.94 -12.07 -0.31
CA PRO A 545 -24.38 -10.76 -0.04
C PRO A 545 -25.49 -9.76 0.30
N THR A 546 -25.31 -9.02 1.39
CA THR A 546 -26.28 -8.01 1.87
C THR A 546 -25.76 -6.60 1.64
N CYS A 547 -26.67 -5.63 1.50
CA CYS A 547 -26.27 -4.23 1.33
C CYS A 547 -25.75 -3.66 2.66
N ARG A 548 -24.48 -3.24 2.70
CA ARG A 548 -23.83 -2.62 3.88
C ARG A 548 -24.45 -1.30 4.33
N PHE A 549 -25.28 -0.69 3.48
CA PHE A 549 -26.04 0.54 3.77
C PHE A 549 -27.51 0.28 4.12
N PHE A 550 -27.88 -1.01 4.24
CA PHE A 550 -29.20 -1.51 4.63
C PHE A 550 -30.31 -1.18 3.63
N PHE A 551 -30.01 -1.13 2.33
CA PHE A 551 -31.03 -0.99 1.28
C PHE A 551 -31.57 -2.35 0.79
N PRO A 552 -32.87 -2.45 0.45
CA PRO A 552 -33.89 -1.43 0.66
C PRO A 552 -34.20 -1.24 2.15
N ARG A 553 -34.35 0.02 2.59
CA ARG A 553 -34.66 0.32 3.99
C ARG A 553 -36.14 0.11 4.28
N PRO A 554 -36.52 -0.32 5.49
CA PRO A 554 -37.92 -0.47 5.90
C PRO A 554 -38.71 0.85 5.75
N LEU A 555 -39.96 0.74 5.35
CA LEU A 555 -40.88 1.86 5.21
C LEU A 555 -41.52 2.21 6.55
N PHE A 556 -41.65 3.50 6.83
CA PHE A 556 -42.27 4.01 8.05
C PHE A 556 -43.19 5.18 7.71
N THR A 557 -44.40 5.18 8.25
CA THR A 557 -45.38 6.29 8.04
C THR A 557 -45.06 7.51 8.90
N ALA A 558 -44.27 7.35 9.96
CA ALA A 558 -43.80 8.41 10.83
C ALA A 558 -42.30 8.23 11.15
N PRO A 559 -41.59 9.28 11.60
CA PRO A 559 -40.22 9.16 12.10
C PRO A 559 -40.14 8.22 13.31
N VAL A 560 -39.12 7.37 13.34
CA VAL A 560 -38.92 6.37 14.41
C VAL A 560 -37.45 6.23 14.80
N VAL A 561 -37.21 5.79 16.04
CA VAL A 561 -35.92 5.23 16.47
C VAL A 561 -36.11 3.73 16.63
N THR A 562 -35.42 2.93 15.82
CA THR A 562 -35.71 1.48 15.68
C THR A 562 -34.44 0.63 15.55
N LYS A 563 -34.53 -0.62 16.00
CA LYS A 563 -33.52 -1.68 15.75
C LYS A 563 -33.85 -2.53 14.51
N ALA A 564 -34.97 -2.29 13.84
CA ALA A 564 -35.37 -3.04 12.64
C ALA A 564 -34.40 -2.86 11.46
N ILE A 565 -33.64 -1.77 11.43
CA ILE A 565 -32.63 -1.48 10.39
C ILE A 565 -31.30 -2.15 10.74
N ASN A 566 -30.92 -2.12 12.03
CA ASN A 566 -29.72 -2.74 12.56
C ASN A 566 -30.00 -3.33 13.94
N HIS A 567 -30.05 -4.65 14.04
CA HIS A 567 -30.38 -5.34 15.29
C HIS A 567 -29.41 -5.03 16.44
N LYS A 568 -28.20 -4.54 16.15
CA LYS A 568 -27.15 -4.25 17.14
C LYS A 568 -27.26 -2.88 17.81
N ALA A 569 -27.96 -1.91 17.20
CA ALA A 569 -28.01 -0.54 17.72
C ALA A 569 -29.30 0.18 17.31
N TRP A 570 -29.79 1.07 18.18
CA TRP A 570 -30.87 1.98 17.82
C TRP A 570 -30.42 2.92 16.70
N LEU A 571 -31.28 3.12 15.70
CA LEU A 571 -31.04 4.04 14.60
C LEU A 571 -32.28 4.90 14.37
N PHE A 572 -32.07 6.19 14.13
CA PHE A 572 -33.11 7.08 13.65
C PHE A 572 -33.41 6.80 12.17
N SER A 573 -34.70 6.72 11.84
CA SER A 573 -35.20 6.76 10.46
C SER A 573 -36.34 7.77 10.37
N PRO A 574 -36.33 8.67 9.37
CA PRO A 574 -37.48 9.53 9.10
C PRO A 574 -38.65 8.71 8.52
N ALA A 575 -39.81 9.36 8.37
CA ALA A 575 -40.89 8.82 7.54
C ALA A 575 -40.39 8.55 6.11
N ARG A 576 -40.77 7.41 5.56
CA ARG A 576 -40.23 6.85 4.32
C ARG A 576 -41.31 6.17 3.49
N ASN A 577 -41.53 6.68 2.27
CA ASN A 577 -42.42 6.08 1.27
C ASN A 577 -41.69 5.28 0.19
N GLN A 578 -40.35 5.33 0.16
CA GLN A 578 -39.53 4.66 -0.84
C GLN A 578 -38.28 4.02 -0.21
N GLY A 579 -38.16 2.70 -0.34
CA GLY A 579 -37.11 1.92 0.32
C GLY A 579 -35.70 2.16 -0.21
N THR A 580 -35.58 2.62 -1.46
CA THR A 580 -34.33 2.95 -2.15
C THR A 580 -33.91 4.41 -2.00
N LEU A 581 -34.76 5.27 -1.43
CA LEU A 581 -34.44 6.68 -1.22
C LEU A 581 -33.49 6.82 -0.03
N ASN A 582 -32.48 7.67 -0.08
CA ASN A 582 -31.68 8.01 1.09
C ASN A 582 -32.39 9.07 1.93
N GLN A 583 -32.10 9.15 3.23
CA GLN A 583 -32.63 10.25 4.04
C GLN A 583 -31.83 11.53 3.80
N CYS A 584 -32.52 12.67 3.77
CA CYS A 584 -31.92 13.96 3.51
C CYS A 584 -32.64 15.08 4.27
N ALA A 585 -32.02 16.24 4.35
CA ALA A 585 -32.70 17.48 4.73
C ALA A 585 -32.95 18.29 3.44
N PRO A 586 -34.19 18.73 3.14
CA PRO A 586 -34.50 19.43 1.89
C PRO A 586 -33.61 20.66 1.65
N ALA A 587 -33.41 21.48 2.70
CA ALA A 587 -32.53 22.64 2.67
C ALA A 587 -31.07 22.27 2.35
N LEU A 588 -30.59 21.09 2.78
CA LEU A 588 -29.25 20.61 2.46
C LEU A 588 -29.15 20.18 1.01
N THR A 589 -30.05 19.31 0.55
CA THR A 589 -29.97 18.74 -0.81
C THR A 589 -30.20 19.81 -1.88
N MET A 590 -31.17 20.70 -1.70
CA MET A 590 -31.46 21.76 -2.66
C MET A 590 -30.47 22.93 -2.56
N GLY A 591 -30.02 23.29 -1.35
CA GLY A 591 -29.07 24.39 -1.17
C GLY A 591 -27.63 24.04 -1.54
N TRP A 592 -27.20 22.80 -1.27
CA TRP A 592 -25.86 22.33 -1.63
C TRP A 592 -25.76 21.94 -3.11
N MET A 593 -26.87 21.43 -3.67
CA MET A 593 -27.01 20.99 -5.06
C MET A 593 -26.05 19.85 -5.42
N ALA A 594 -25.93 18.87 -4.53
CA ALA A 594 -25.21 17.62 -4.77
C ALA A 594 -25.75 16.52 -3.85
N ASN A 595 -25.18 15.31 -3.93
CA ASN A 595 -25.52 14.27 -2.97
C ASN A 595 -25.07 14.68 -1.56
N THR A 596 -25.95 14.50 -0.58
CA THR A 596 -25.72 14.85 0.82
C THR A 596 -26.21 13.74 1.72
N ASP A 597 -25.44 13.39 2.75
CA ASP A 597 -25.91 12.50 3.81
C ASP A 597 -26.11 13.29 5.10
N ILE A 598 -27.16 12.97 5.85
CA ILE A 598 -27.36 13.47 7.22
C ILE A 598 -27.82 12.33 8.12
N GLN A 599 -27.13 12.13 9.24
CA GLN A 599 -27.46 11.09 10.21
C GLN A 599 -27.27 11.62 11.63
N PRO A 600 -28.33 11.68 12.44
CA PRO A 600 -28.21 11.93 13.88
C PRO A 600 -27.83 10.63 14.59
N PRO A 601 -26.67 10.58 15.29
CA PRO A 601 -26.31 9.45 16.14
C PRO A 601 -27.21 9.41 17.37
N THR A 602 -27.60 8.21 17.81
CA THR A 602 -28.52 8.02 18.94
C THR A 602 -27.81 7.76 20.27
N SER A 603 -26.49 7.53 20.26
CA SER A 603 -25.67 7.27 21.46
C SER A 603 -24.24 7.76 21.26
N LEU A 604 -23.50 7.99 22.35
CA LEU A 604 -22.08 8.36 22.26
C LEU A 604 -21.27 7.28 21.55
N ARG A 605 -21.55 5.98 21.80
CA ARG A 605 -20.94 4.87 21.10
C ARG A 605 -21.15 4.94 19.58
N ALA A 606 -22.35 5.34 19.15
CA ALA A 606 -22.62 5.55 17.72
C ALA A 606 -21.76 6.71 17.19
N VAL A 607 -21.65 7.83 17.90
CA VAL A 607 -20.76 8.94 17.52
C VAL A 607 -19.32 8.47 17.35
N LEU A 608 -18.76 7.75 18.33
CA LEU A 608 -17.39 7.23 18.30
C LEU A 608 -17.17 6.23 17.15
N SER A 609 -18.14 5.34 16.90
CA SER A 609 -18.09 4.42 15.76
C SER A 609 -18.14 5.14 14.41
N TYR A 610 -18.99 6.17 14.27
CA TYR A 610 -19.03 7.02 13.08
C TYR A 610 -17.70 7.78 12.88
N ILE A 611 -17.07 8.25 13.96
CA ILE A 611 -15.76 8.90 13.93
C ILE A 611 -14.69 7.95 13.38
N GLY A 612 -14.57 6.74 13.95
CA GLY A 612 -13.60 5.74 13.48
C GLY A 612 -13.78 5.43 11.99
N LYS A 613 -15.03 5.25 11.55
CA LYS A 613 -15.35 4.93 10.15
C LYS A 613 -15.03 6.03 9.15
N TYR A 614 -15.09 7.32 9.52
CA TYR A 614 -14.98 8.43 8.56
C TYR A 614 -13.76 9.33 8.78
N VAL A 615 -13.04 9.23 9.90
CA VAL A 615 -11.75 9.93 10.08
C VAL A 615 -10.58 9.06 9.66
N SER A 616 -10.67 7.75 9.87
CA SER A 616 -9.54 6.83 9.67
C SER A 616 -9.48 6.18 8.29
N LYS A 617 -10.47 6.35 7.40
CA LYS A 617 -10.55 5.64 6.10
C LYS A 617 -9.24 5.75 5.32
N PRO A 618 -8.47 4.66 5.18
CA PRO A 618 -7.37 4.63 4.23
C PRO A 618 -7.95 4.34 2.83
N GLU A 619 -7.47 5.05 1.82
CA GLU A 619 -7.95 4.90 0.42
C GLU A 619 -7.48 3.58 -0.24
N LYS A 620 -6.46 2.91 0.34
CA LYS A 620 -5.96 1.58 -0.01
C LYS A 620 -5.72 0.75 1.25
N SER A 621 -5.89 -0.58 1.18
CA SER A 621 -5.42 -1.48 2.24
C SER A 621 -3.94 -1.19 2.49
N SER A 622 -3.62 -0.81 3.71
CA SER A 622 -2.29 -0.34 4.04
C SER A 622 -1.51 -1.47 4.69
N THR A 623 -0.29 -1.70 4.21
CA THR A 623 0.70 -2.63 4.77
C THR A 623 0.87 -2.40 6.29
N SER A 624 1.09 -3.46 7.06
CA SER A 624 1.29 -3.31 8.51
C SER A 624 2.58 -2.52 8.80
N TYR A 625 2.68 -1.84 9.95
CA TYR A 625 3.91 -1.11 10.27
C TYR A 625 5.11 -2.04 10.40
N THR A 626 4.90 -3.28 10.86
CA THR A 626 5.92 -4.33 10.98
C THR A 626 6.41 -4.80 9.61
N GLU A 627 5.53 -4.96 8.63
CA GLU A 627 5.90 -5.24 7.24
C GLU A 627 6.68 -4.07 6.60
N LEU A 628 6.26 -2.82 6.85
CA LEU A 628 7.01 -1.64 6.39
C LEU A 628 8.40 -1.58 7.03
N GLN A 629 8.50 -1.87 8.33
CA GLN A 629 9.77 -1.98 9.04
C GLN A 629 10.66 -3.03 8.37
N ALA A 630 10.14 -4.23 8.09
CA ALA A 630 10.88 -5.29 7.40
C ALA A 630 11.38 -4.86 6.01
N GLN A 631 10.61 -4.03 5.29
CA GLN A 631 11.03 -3.44 4.02
C GLN A 631 12.11 -2.35 4.16
N VAL A 632 12.21 -1.68 5.31
CA VAL A 632 13.15 -0.57 5.55
C VAL A 632 14.46 -1.03 6.19
N LEU A 633 14.42 -2.01 7.09
CA LEU A 633 15.58 -2.51 7.87
C LEU A 633 16.80 -2.90 6.99
N PRO A 634 16.66 -3.58 5.84
CA PRO A 634 17.80 -3.93 4.99
C PRO A 634 18.58 -2.72 4.45
N PHE A 635 17.93 -1.55 4.42
CA PHE A 635 18.42 -0.35 3.76
C PHE A 635 18.90 0.75 4.73
N MET A 636 19.11 0.41 6.01
CA MET A 636 19.65 1.35 7.01
C MET A 636 21.12 1.69 6.72
N ASN A 637 21.47 2.97 6.85
CA ASN A 637 22.85 3.45 6.72
C ASN A 637 23.65 3.20 8.00
N ASP A 638 24.90 2.74 7.88
CA ASP A 638 25.74 2.39 9.03
C ASP A 638 26.24 3.60 9.84
N ARG A 639 26.36 4.80 9.24
CA ARG A 639 26.89 6.01 9.91
C ARG A 639 25.86 6.72 10.77
N ALA A 640 24.58 6.66 10.38
CA ALA A 640 23.49 7.25 11.13
C ALA A 640 22.24 6.35 11.04
N PRO A 641 22.28 5.15 11.65
CA PRO A 641 21.25 4.12 11.47
C PRO A 641 19.85 4.61 11.85
N LEU A 642 19.72 5.26 13.01
CA LEU A 642 18.43 5.75 13.50
C LEU A 642 17.82 6.82 12.59
N LEU A 643 18.62 7.79 12.15
CA LEU A 643 18.14 8.85 11.25
C LEU A 643 17.73 8.26 9.90
N SER A 644 18.52 7.32 9.38
CA SER A 644 18.23 6.62 8.15
C SER A 644 16.93 5.84 8.24
N PHE A 645 16.73 5.06 9.31
CA PHE A 645 15.53 4.27 9.54
C PHE A 645 14.28 5.15 9.63
N VAL A 646 14.30 6.14 10.53
CA VAL A 646 13.14 7.02 10.78
C VAL A 646 12.78 7.81 9.51
N SER A 647 13.77 8.37 8.81
CA SER A 647 13.51 9.09 7.55
C SER A 647 12.88 8.16 6.49
N LYS A 648 13.41 6.94 6.31
CA LYS A 648 12.87 5.98 5.34
C LYS A 648 11.46 5.52 5.70
N MET A 649 11.20 5.25 6.98
CA MET A 649 9.87 4.89 7.48
C MET A 649 8.86 6.00 7.20
N LEU A 650 9.17 7.24 7.59
CA LEU A 650 8.29 8.39 7.36
C LEU A 650 8.06 8.68 5.88
N ASN A 651 9.08 8.49 5.04
CA ASN A 651 8.92 8.62 3.59
C ASN A 651 8.03 7.50 3.04
N LYS A 652 8.19 6.25 3.47
CA LYS A 652 7.36 5.13 3.02
C LYS A 652 5.88 5.39 3.30
N LEU A 653 5.54 5.96 4.46
CA LEU A 653 4.16 6.37 4.83
C LEU A 653 3.52 7.38 3.87
N ILE A 654 4.31 8.25 3.22
CA ILE A 654 3.80 9.20 2.21
C ILE A 654 3.39 8.47 0.92
N GLY A 655 4.09 7.38 0.59
CA GLY A 655 3.95 6.64 -0.67
C GLY A 655 2.97 5.46 -0.62
N GLU A 656 2.31 5.19 0.50
CA GLU A 656 1.36 4.07 0.66
C GLU A 656 0.05 4.25 -0.12
N ARG A 657 -0.25 5.48 -0.52
CA ARG A 657 -1.50 5.85 -1.16
C ARG A 657 -1.30 6.74 -2.37
N ASP A 658 -2.35 6.84 -3.17
CA ASP A 658 -2.40 7.76 -4.30
C ASP A 658 -2.90 9.13 -3.82
N TRP A 659 -2.44 10.19 -4.48
CA TRP A 659 -2.83 11.56 -4.16
C TRP A 659 -3.50 12.20 -5.36
N SER A 660 -4.75 12.64 -5.20
CA SER A 660 -5.47 13.32 -6.27
C SER A 660 -4.98 14.75 -6.47
N ALA A 661 -5.12 15.27 -7.69
CA ALA A 661 -4.63 16.61 -7.97
C ALA A 661 -5.43 17.73 -7.27
N GLN A 662 -6.74 17.52 -7.01
CA GLN A 662 -7.53 18.47 -6.22
C GLN A 662 -7.06 18.46 -4.75
N GLU A 663 -6.77 17.28 -4.18
CA GLU A 663 -6.25 17.15 -2.81
C GLU A 663 -4.90 17.85 -2.65
N ILE A 664 -3.95 17.55 -3.53
CA ILE A 664 -2.64 18.18 -3.48
C ILE A 664 -2.77 19.68 -3.69
N SER A 665 -3.65 20.13 -4.59
CA SER A 665 -3.90 21.56 -4.76
C SER A 665 -4.46 22.19 -3.47
N HIS A 666 -5.36 21.50 -2.76
CA HIS A 666 -5.88 21.95 -1.46
C HIS A 666 -4.75 22.14 -0.44
N ILE A 667 -3.83 21.18 -0.36
CA ILE A 667 -2.68 21.23 0.56
C ILE A 667 -1.70 22.33 0.16
N LEU A 668 -1.35 22.46 -1.13
CA LEU A 668 -0.42 23.48 -1.64
C LEU A 668 -0.98 24.90 -1.53
N LEU A 669 -2.29 25.05 -1.64
CA LEU A 669 -3.00 26.30 -1.37
C LEU A 669 -3.12 26.61 0.14
N GLN A 670 -2.55 25.76 0.99
CA GLN A 670 -2.56 25.86 2.45
C GLN A 670 -3.99 25.91 3.03
N LEU A 671 -4.93 25.23 2.38
CA LEU A 671 -6.29 25.09 2.89
C LEU A 671 -6.31 23.99 3.96
N PRO A 672 -6.96 24.23 5.12
CA PRO A 672 -7.08 23.20 6.14
C PRO A 672 -7.84 21.98 5.61
N VAL A 673 -7.22 20.80 5.69
CA VAL A 673 -7.89 19.51 5.40
C VAL A 673 -8.83 19.08 6.53
N GLN A 674 -8.70 19.68 7.71
CA GLN A 674 -9.55 19.48 8.87
C GLN A 674 -9.72 20.80 9.63
N LYS A 675 -10.93 21.08 10.10
CA LYS A 675 -11.28 22.25 10.92
C LYS A 675 -12.09 21.82 12.14
N SER A 676 -11.99 22.61 13.20
CA SER A 676 -12.74 22.44 14.45
C SER A 676 -13.09 23.81 15.03
N SER A 677 -14.27 23.94 15.62
CA SER A 677 -14.72 25.15 16.31
C SER A 677 -13.94 25.40 17.61
N ARG A 678 -13.35 24.35 18.20
CA ARG A 678 -12.56 24.44 19.42
C ARG A 678 -11.16 23.93 19.21
N MET A 679 -10.22 24.62 19.86
CA MET A 679 -8.83 24.19 19.92
C MET A 679 -8.70 23.00 20.88
N LEU A 680 -7.99 21.96 20.45
CA LEU A 680 -7.63 20.82 21.28
C LEU A 680 -6.30 21.09 21.97
N VAL A 681 -6.17 20.73 23.25
CA VAL A 681 -4.91 20.71 23.99
C VAL A 681 -4.64 19.30 24.46
N GLY A 682 -3.49 18.75 24.06
CA GLY A 682 -2.99 17.49 24.60
C GLY A 682 -2.24 17.72 25.91
N LEU A 683 -2.50 16.89 26.91
CA LEU A 683 -1.79 16.87 28.19
C LEU A 683 -1.17 15.48 28.42
N ASP A 684 0.15 15.43 28.60
CA ASP A 684 0.86 14.23 29.03
C ASP A 684 0.75 14.12 30.56
N CYS A 685 0.07 13.08 31.01
CA CYS A 685 -0.25 12.80 32.39
C CYS A 685 0.67 11.75 33.02
N ARG A 686 1.68 11.23 32.30
CA ARG A 686 2.63 10.26 32.87
C ARG A 686 3.44 10.87 34.03
N PRO A 687 4.06 10.07 34.90
CA PRO A 687 4.95 10.58 35.94
C PRO A 687 6.12 11.42 35.36
N ASP A 688 6.59 12.45 36.08
CA ASP A 688 7.55 13.46 35.57
C ASP A 688 8.90 12.86 35.13
N ASN A 689 9.32 11.75 35.74
CA ASN A 689 10.51 11.00 35.31
C ASN A 689 10.40 10.39 33.89
N ILE A 690 9.19 10.34 33.32
CA ILE A 690 8.89 9.77 31.99
C ILE A 690 8.44 10.84 30.99
N GLN A 691 7.98 12.01 31.45
CA GLN A 691 7.51 13.09 30.59
C GLN A 691 8.65 13.66 29.72
N ARG A 692 8.37 13.92 28.43
CA ARG A 692 9.33 14.53 27.47
C ARG A 692 8.73 15.80 26.85
N ASP A 693 9.57 16.77 26.49
CA ASP A 693 9.14 18.05 25.88
C ASP A 693 8.25 17.90 24.62
N LEU A 694 7.32 18.84 24.41
CA LEU A 694 6.39 18.89 23.28
C LEU A 694 7.07 19.40 22.00
N ILE A 695 6.76 18.76 20.86
CA ILE A 695 7.30 19.08 19.53
C ILE A 695 6.28 19.88 18.74
N VAL A 696 6.62 21.10 18.33
CA VAL A 696 5.81 21.88 17.38
C VAL A 696 6.65 22.20 16.13
N LEU A 697 6.23 21.63 15.01
CA LEU A 697 6.78 21.90 13.68
C LEU A 697 5.92 22.98 13.02
N GLU A 698 6.39 24.23 13.03
CA GLU A 698 5.78 25.32 12.28
C GLU A 698 6.68 25.68 11.10
N SER A 699 6.11 25.71 9.88
CA SER A 699 6.84 26.16 8.67
C SER A 699 8.18 25.45 8.40
N GLY A 700 8.31 24.18 8.81
CA GLY A 700 9.53 23.40 8.60
C GLY A 700 10.66 23.67 9.62
N GLU A 701 10.45 24.60 10.55
CA GLU A 701 11.32 24.84 11.69
C GLU A 701 10.80 24.09 12.92
N VAL A 702 11.71 23.45 13.64
CA VAL A 702 11.34 22.69 14.84
C VAL A 702 11.52 23.58 16.06
N THR A 703 10.41 23.89 16.72
CA THR A 703 10.44 24.59 18.00
C THR A 703 10.14 23.59 19.12
N ALA A 704 11.06 23.48 20.07
CA ALA A 704 10.78 22.78 21.32
C ALA A 704 9.92 23.70 22.17
N GLN A 705 8.63 23.37 22.31
CA GLN A 705 7.77 24.09 23.24
C GLN A 705 7.85 23.39 24.59
N ARG A 706 8.07 24.16 25.67
CA ARG A 706 7.96 23.63 27.03
C ARG A 706 6.59 22.99 27.20
N LEU A 707 6.55 21.83 27.87
CA LEU A 707 5.28 21.20 28.25
C LEU A 707 4.38 22.21 28.96
N VAL A 708 3.09 22.23 28.60
CA VAL A 708 2.12 23.15 29.20
C VAL A 708 2.06 22.96 30.73
N LEU A 709 2.24 21.73 31.20
CA LEU A 709 2.35 21.40 32.62
C LEU A 709 3.50 22.13 33.32
N ARG A 710 4.72 22.08 32.76
CA ARG A 710 5.88 22.77 33.32
C ARG A 710 5.71 24.29 33.30
N ARG A 711 5.14 24.82 32.22
CA ARG A 711 4.81 26.24 32.13
C ARG A 711 3.82 26.67 33.24
N TYR A 712 2.86 25.81 33.58
CA TYR A 712 1.91 26.04 34.66
C TYR A 712 2.54 25.99 36.05
N GLN A 713 3.52 25.11 36.29
CA GLN A 713 4.27 25.07 37.56
C GLN A 713 5.11 26.35 37.75
N ASP A 714 5.72 26.86 36.68
CA ASP A 714 6.50 28.10 36.69
C ASP A 714 5.65 29.38 36.89
N ARG A 715 4.31 29.30 36.92
CA ARG A 715 3.41 30.46 36.82
C ARG A 715 3.63 31.51 37.90
N LEU A 716 3.98 31.09 39.13
CA LEU A 716 4.21 31.99 40.26
C LEU A 716 5.61 32.63 40.23
N ALA A 717 6.57 32.00 39.55
CA ALA A 717 7.92 32.52 39.36
C ALA A 717 8.03 33.50 38.18
N ASP A 718 7.02 33.54 37.30
CA ASP A 718 6.97 34.45 36.15
C ASP A 718 6.59 35.88 36.57
N THR A 719 7.61 36.61 37.02
CA THR A 719 7.50 37.98 37.56
C THR A 719 7.11 39.05 36.53
N LYS A 720 7.12 38.75 35.22
CA LYS A 720 6.74 39.74 34.19
C LYS A 720 5.24 40.05 34.13
N HIS A 721 4.40 39.17 34.65
CA HIS A 721 2.94 39.25 34.52
C HIS A 721 2.17 38.90 35.81
N GLY A 722 2.86 38.90 36.96
CA GLY A 722 2.33 38.42 38.26
C GLY A 722 0.98 39.04 38.64
N ASP A 723 -0.06 38.22 38.62
CA ASP A 723 -1.42 38.53 39.03
C ASP A 723 -1.80 37.62 40.22
N ALA A 724 -2.48 38.17 41.22
CA ALA A 724 -2.98 37.41 42.38
C ALA A 724 -3.92 36.27 41.95
N ALA A 725 -4.58 36.41 40.79
CA ALA A 725 -5.45 35.40 40.21
C ALA A 725 -4.73 34.09 39.80
N LEU A 726 -3.39 34.06 39.72
CA LEU A 726 -2.62 32.87 39.35
C LEU A 726 -2.38 31.89 40.51
N ILE A 727 -2.56 32.33 41.76
CA ILE A 727 -2.33 31.49 42.95
C ILE A 727 -3.35 30.36 43.01
N ASP A 728 -4.63 30.71 42.92
CA ASP A 728 -5.75 29.77 43.00
C ASP A 728 -6.16 29.17 41.64
N LEU A 729 -5.40 29.45 40.58
CA LEU A 729 -5.71 28.95 39.24
C LEU A 729 -5.42 27.46 39.14
N SER A 730 -6.46 26.64 38.89
CA SER A 730 -6.31 25.22 38.59
C SER A 730 -5.71 24.97 37.20
N LEU A 731 -5.07 23.81 37.00
CA LEU A 731 -4.53 23.42 35.69
C LEU A 731 -5.67 23.31 34.66
N PHE A 732 -6.82 22.75 35.05
CA PHE A 732 -7.96 22.60 34.17
C PHE A 732 -8.48 23.95 33.65
N ASP A 733 -8.63 24.94 34.53
CA ASP A 733 -9.10 26.28 34.14
C ASP A 733 -8.05 27.03 33.31
N CYS A 734 -6.77 26.88 33.66
CA CYS A 734 -5.66 27.40 32.88
C CYS A 734 -5.72 26.90 31.42
N LEU A 735 -5.83 25.58 31.23
CA LEU A 735 -5.87 24.98 29.89
C LEU A 735 -7.07 25.46 29.06
N ARG A 736 -8.24 25.61 29.69
CA ARG A 736 -9.49 25.99 28.99
C ARG A 736 -9.53 27.47 28.63
N HIS A 737 -9.16 28.35 29.55
CA HIS A 737 -9.52 29.77 29.47
C HIS A 737 -8.31 30.70 29.34
N TRP A 738 -7.11 30.27 29.75
CA TRP A 738 -5.93 31.14 29.79
C TRP A 738 -5.01 30.94 28.59
N ASP A 739 -4.33 32.02 28.20
CA ASP A 739 -3.09 31.96 27.45
C ASP A 739 -1.92 31.80 28.43
N TRP A 740 -1.34 30.61 28.51
CA TRP A 740 -0.22 30.30 29.43
C TRP A 740 1.12 30.88 28.98
N LEU A 741 1.22 31.50 27.79
CA LEU A 741 2.41 32.24 27.40
C LEU A 741 2.39 33.64 27.99
N THR A 742 1.24 34.32 27.95
CA THR A 742 1.09 35.70 28.42
C THR A 742 0.36 35.84 29.76
N TRP A 743 -0.12 34.75 30.35
CA TRP A 743 -0.98 34.71 31.55
C TRP A 743 -2.19 35.64 31.45
N LYS A 744 -2.88 35.62 30.30
CA LYS A 744 -4.11 36.41 30.10
C LYS A 744 -5.30 35.50 29.87
N VAL A 745 -6.43 35.84 30.50
CA VAL A 745 -7.72 35.21 30.19
C VAL A 745 -8.08 35.53 28.74
N ARG A 746 -8.67 34.57 28.03
CA ARG A 746 -9.15 34.73 26.65
C ARG A 746 -10.67 34.84 26.64
N PRO A 747 -11.25 36.01 27.01
CA PRO A 747 -12.69 36.16 27.24
C PRO A 747 -13.53 35.98 25.97
N ARG A 748 -12.94 36.19 24.79
CA ARG A 748 -13.63 36.06 23.49
C ARG A 748 -13.44 34.70 22.81
N ALA A 749 -12.61 33.82 23.37
CA ALA A 749 -12.31 32.52 22.77
C ALA A 749 -13.15 31.42 23.40
N SER A 750 -13.66 30.49 22.58
CA SER A 750 -14.36 29.31 23.08
C SER A 750 -13.44 28.47 23.98
N PRO A 751 -13.97 27.84 25.06
CA PRO A 751 -13.18 26.99 25.94
C PRO A 751 -12.51 25.86 25.14
N ARG A 752 -11.21 25.67 25.34
CA ARG A 752 -10.46 24.58 24.68
C ARG A 752 -10.97 23.21 25.12
N VAL A 753 -10.85 22.23 24.23
CA VAL A 753 -11.07 20.80 24.54
C VAL A 753 -9.75 20.21 25.02
N ILE A 754 -9.77 19.48 26.13
CA ILE A 754 -8.56 18.87 26.70
C ILE A 754 -8.57 17.37 26.40
N ASN A 755 -7.43 16.83 25.97
CA ASN A 755 -7.19 15.41 25.75
C ASN A 755 -6.01 14.93 26.61
N TYR A 756 -6.26 13.97 27.48
CA TYR A 756 -5.28 13.40 28.40
C TYR A 756 -4.66 12.11 27.85
N TYR A 757 -3.38 11.89 28.15
CA TYR A 757 -2.68 10.65 27.82
C TYR A 757 -1.64 10.29 28.90
N PRO A 758 -1.55 9.03 29.36
CA PRO A 758 -2.54 7.96 29.19
C PRO A 758 -3.81 8.27 29.97
N ARG A 759 -4.88 7.51 29.73
CA ARG A 759 -6.10 7.57 30.55
C ARG A 759 -6.05 6.42 31.54
N TYR A 760 -6.02 6.76 32.82
CA TYR A 760 -6.03 5.77 33.89
C TYR A 760 -7.46 5.37 34.21
N LEU A 761 -7.70 4.08 34.45
CA LEU A 761 -9.02 3.55 34.78
C LEU A 761 -9.44 4.03 36.18
N ASN A 762 -10.71 4.44 36.31
CA ASN A 762 -11.35 4.71 37.60
C ASN A 762 -11.84 3.40 38.25
N ASP A 763 -10.91 2.46 38.41
CA ASP A 763 -11.15 1.16 39.04
C ASP A 763 -10.16 1.01 40.20
N PRO A 764 -10.63 0.98 41.46
CA PRO A 764 -9.77 0.79 42.63
C PRO A 764 -8.88 -0.45 42.58
N GLU A 765 -9.27 -1.48 41.82
CA GLU A 765 -8.51 -2.73 41.65
C GLU A 765 -7.47 -2.64 40.52
N SER A 766 -7.46 -1.55 39.73
CA SER A 766 -6.52 -1.36 38.63
C SER A 766 -5.12 -0.95 39.13
N PRO A 767 -4.04 -1.50 38.57
CA PRO A 767 -2.66 -1.08 38.88
C PRO A 767 -2.41 0.42 38.69
N GLY A 768 -3.17 1.07 37.81
CA GLY A 768 -3.05 2.51 37.50
C GLY A 768 -3.92 3.44 38.36
N TYR A 769 -4.66 2.93 39.35
CA TYR A 769 -5.64 3.73 40.11
C TYR A 769 -5.02 4.87 40.92
N SER A 770 -3.81 4.68 41.43
CA SER A 770 -3.07 5.75 42.12
C SER A 770 -2.76 6.91 41.17
N ASP A 771 -2.36 6.62 39.93
CA ASP A 771 -2.13 7.63 38.89
C ASP A 771 -3.44 8.29 38.44
N TYR A 772 -4.55 7.55 38.37
CA TYR A 772 -5.88 8.13 38.17
C TYR A 772 -6.15 9.20 39.23
N CYS A 773 -5.98 8.86 40.51
CA CYS A 773 -6.20 9.80 41.62
C CYS A 773 -5.27 11.04 41.53
N ARG A 774 -3.99 10.83 41.22
CA ARG A 774 -3.01 11.92 41.01
C ARG A 774 -3.45 12.87 39.90
N VAL A 775 -3.87 12.34 38.75
CA VAL A 775 -4.29 13.16 37.60
C VAL A 775 -5.55 13.96 37.92
N ARG A 776 -6.51 13.39 38.67
CA ARG A 776 -7.71 14.11 39.09
C ARG A 776 -7.36 15.30 40.00
N LEU A 777 -6.50 15.08 40.98
CA LEU A 777 -6.02 16.14 41.87
C LEU A 777 -5.26 17.21 41.08
N MET A 778 -4.33 16.80 40.21
CA MET A 778 -3.53 17.68 39.34
C MET A 778 -4.38 18.61 38.48
N LEU A 779 -5.52 18.14 37.97
CA LEU A 779 -6.39 18.95 37.11
C LEU A 779 -7.19 19.99 37.90
N HIS A 780 -7.71 19.61 39.06
CA HIS A 780 -8.71 20.40 39.78
C HIS A 780 -8.15 21.22 40.95
N HIS A 781 -6.91 20.97 41.38
CA HIS A 781 -6.28 21.71 42.46
C HIS A 781 -5.06 22.51 41.97
N PRO A 782 -4.85 23.74 42.49
CA PRO A 782 -3.62 24.47 42.28
C PRO A 782 -2.44 23.72 42.89
N PHE A 783 -1.33 23.64 42.16
CA PHE A 783 -0.08 23.04 42.64
C PHE A 783 1.12 23.69 41.94
N VAL A 784 2.27 23.70 42.60
CA VAL A 784 3.57 24.10 42.03
C VAL A 784 4.50 22.88 42.04
N ASP A 785 4.51 22.15 43.15
CA ASP A 785 5.22 20.90 43.32
C ASP A 785 4.24 19.71 43.35
N TRP A 786 4.74 18.50 43.12
CA TRP A 786 3.93 17.28 43.18
C TRP A 786 3.45 16.98 44.61
N ASP A 787 4.22 17.36 45.62
CA ASP A 787 3.85 17.17 47.03
C ASP A 787 2.61 17.98 47.43
N ASP A 788 2.33 19.10 46.75
CA ASP A 788 1.13 19.91 46.98
C ASP A 788 -0.15 19.11 46.72
N LEU A 789 -0.12 18.13 45.81
CA LEU A 789 -1.27 17.28 45.48
C LEU A 789 -1.62 16.30 46.59
N LEU A 790 -0.70 16.02 47.51
CA LEU A 790 -0.95 15.18 48.69
C LEU A 790 -1.56 15.98 49.85
N MET A 791 -1.73 17.29 49.68
CA MET A 791 -2.33 18.18 50.67
C MET A 791 -3.77 18.53 50.28
N VAL A 792 -4.73 18.21 51.16
CA VAL A 792 -6.15 18.58 50.97
C VAL A 792 -6.64 19.25 52.25
N ASP A 793 -7.21 20.44 52.14
CA ASP A 793 -7.73 21.26 53.26
C ASP A 793 -6.71 21.43 54.41
N GLY A 794 -5.42 21.60 54.07
CA GLY A 794 -4.32 21.79 55.04
C GLY A 794 -3.86 20.52 55.76
N ARG A 795 -4.30 19.32 55.34
CA ARG A 795 -3.85 18.02 55.86
C ARG A 795 -3.05 17.28 54.80
N VAL A 796 -1.92 16.69 55.20
CA VAL A 796 -1.04 15.89 54.33
C VAL A 796 -1.44 14.41 54.40
N TYR A 797 -1.55 13.76 53.25
CA TYR A 797 -1.90 12.35 53.11
C TYR A 797 -0.71 11.54 52.57
N GLY A 798 -0.57 10.28 52.98
CA GLY A 798 0.55 9.42 52.57
C GLY A 798 0.43 8.83 51.16
N SER A 799 -0.71 9.00 50.48
CA SER A 799 -0.94 8.48 49.13
C SER A 799 -1.92 9.37 48.35
N TYR A 800 -1.79 9.39 47.01
CA TYR A 800 -2.75 10.08 46.13
C TYR A 800 -4.17 9.51 46.26
N ILE A 801 -4.31 8.23 46.59
CA ILE A 801 -5.60 7.58 46.80
C ILE A 801 -6.30 8.17 48.02
N ASP A 802 -5.59 8.33 49.14
CA ASP A 802 -6.16 8.86 50.37
C ASP A 802 -6.46 10.36 50.25
N ALA A 803 -5.57 11.12 49.61
CA ALA A 803 -5.79 12.53 49.27
C ALA A 803 -7.05 12.69 48.41
N PHE A 804 -7.18 11.91 47.34
CA PHE A 804 -8.35 11.99 46.44
C PHE A 804 -9.65 11.56 47.13
N ARG A 805 -9.62 10.53 47.99
CA ARG A 805 -10.79 10.11 48.79
C ARG A 805 -11.22 11.20 49.78
N ALA A 806 -10.27 11.87 50.41
CA ALA A 806 -10.57 13.01 51.29
C ALA A 806 -11.17 14.16 50.50
N CYS A 807 -10.56 14.50 49.36
CA CYS A 807 -11.01 15.54 48.47
C CYS A 807 -12.46 15.32 47.98
N ARG A 808 -12.80 14.10 47.54
CA ARG A 808 -14.19 13.76 47.13
C ARG A 808 -15.24 13.92 48.23
N ARG A 809 -14.85 13.95 49.51
CA ARG A 809 -15.78 14.16 50.64
C ARG A 809 -15.98 15.63 50.95
N SER A 810 -14.96 16.48 50.75
CA SER A 810 -14.99 17.90 51.09
C SER A 810 -15.23 18.83 49.90
N HIS A 811 -14.94 18.39 48.68
CA HIS A 811 -15.05 19.19 47.45
C HIS A 811 -16.01 18.56 46.44
N ALA A 812 -16.79 19.42 45.78
CA ALA A 812 -17.57 19.04 44.61
C ALA A 812 -16.78 19.37 43.35
N HIS A 813 -16.36 18.34 42.61
CA HIS A 813 -15.76 18.52 41.29
C HIS A 813 -16.83 18.35 40.21
N PRO A 814 -16.72 19.06 39.07
CA PRO A 814 -17.48 18.70 37.89
C PRO A 814 -17.24 17.22 37.58
N GLU A 815 -18.28 16.50 37.13
CA GLU A 815 -18.04 15.23 36.45
C GLU A 815 -17.13 15.53 35.25
N ASP A 816 -15.87 15.13 35.34
CA ASP A 816 -15.04 15.15 34.15
C ASP A 816 -15.51 13.96 33.31
N PHE A 817 -15.90 14.25 32.08
CA PHE A 817 -16.51 13.31 31.12
C PHE A 817 -15.62 12.12 30.72
N TYR A 818 -14.53 11.90 31.44
CA TYR A 818 -13.47 10.93 31.20
C TYR A 818 -13.30 9.93 32.37
N THR A 819 -14.18 9.98 33.37
CA THR A 819 -14.25 9.10 34.56
C THR A 819 -14.69 7.66 34.28
N HIS A 820 -15.34 7.42 33.14
CA HIS A 820 -15.80 6.08 32.74
C HIS A 820 -15.17 5.71 31.39
N PRO A 821 -14.00 5.06 31.39
CA PRO A 821 -13.58 4.23 30.27
C PRO A 821 -14.66 3.17 30.08
N ASP A 822 -15.20 3.05 28.87
CA ASP A 822 -16.18 2.01 28.55
C ASP A 822 -15.51 0.63 28.79
N PRO A 823 -15.98 -0.22 29.72
CA PRO A 823 -15.31 -1.48 30.05
C PRO A 823 -15.27 -2.47 28.89
N GLU A 824 -16.10 -2.29 27.85
CA GLU A 824 -16.05 -3.07 26.60
C GLU A 824 -15.13 -2.48 25.53
N SER A 825 -14.52 -1.31 25.74
CA SER A 825 -13.38 -0.87 24.94
C SER A 825 -12.10 -1.55 25.46
N GLY A 826 -12.01 -2.87 25.29
CA GLY A 826 -10.79 -3.65 25.51
C GLY A 826 -9.65 -3.32 24.55
N ALA A 827 -9.65 -2.15 23.90
CA ALA A 827 -8.43 -1.53 23.42
C ALA A 827 -7.86 -0.79 24.62
N SER A 828 -6.88 -1.42 25.27
CA SER A 828 -6.03 -0.72 26.22
C SER A 828 -5.67 0.66 25.67
N ASP A 829 -5.74 1.71 26.49
CA ASP A 829 -5.00 2.96 26.21
C ASP A 829 -3.47 2.74 26.27
N ALA A 830 -3.02 1.49 26.50
CA ALA A 830 -1.71 1.03 26.07
C ALA A 830 -1.66 1.05 24.54
N GLU A 831 -0.61 1.65 24.01
CA GLU A 831 -0.23 1.71 22.61
C GLU A 831 -0.04 0.30 22.01
N SER A 832 -1.10 -0.51 21.91
CA SER A 832 -1.13 -1.71 21.06
C SER A 832 -1.40 -1.20 19.64
N ASP A 833 -0.30 -0.94 18.95
CA ASP A 833 -0.21 -0.34 17.62
C ASP A 833 -0.57 -1.25 16.46
N GLU A 834 -1.36 -2.27 16.74
CA GLU A 834 -2.01 -3.07 15.72
C GLU A 834 -3.50 -2.79 15.87
N ASP A 835 -4.11 -2.25 14.79
CA ASP A 835 -5.56 -2.34 14.63
C ASP A 835 -5.93 -3.78 15.02
N PRO A 836 -6.89 -4.02 15.95
CA PRO A 836 -7.47 -5.34 16.02
C PRO A 836 -7.88 -5.65 14.59
N GLU A 837 -7.45 -6.80 14.06
CA GLU A 837 -7.80 -7.29 12.74
C GLU A 837 -9.33 -7.34 12.60
N GLU A 838 -10.00 -6.20 12.41
CA GLU A 838 -11.12 -6.10 11.49
C GLU A 838 -10.47 -6.44 10.16
N GLN A 839 -10.47 -7.75 9.87
CA GLN A 839 -10.13 -8.34 8.58
C GLN A 839 -10.41 -7.28 7.52
N ALA A 840 -9.38 -6.84 6.80
CA ALA A 840 -9.50 -5.83 5.76
C ALA A 840 -10.63 -6.26 4.83
N GLU A 841 -11.84 -5.77 5.09
CA GLU A 841 -13.00 -6.03 4.26
C GLU A 841 -12.73 -5.20 3.02
N ASP A 842 -12.16 -5.83 1.99
CA ASP A 842 -11.94 -5.29 0.66
C ASP A 842 -13.00 -4.22 0.40
N HIS A 843 -12.54 -2.97 0.33
CA HIS A 843 -13.42 -1.82 0.16
C HIS A 843 -13.64 -1.63 -1.32
N PRO A 844 -14.83 -1.94 -1.84
CA PRO A 844 -14.96 -1.96 -3.26
C PRO A 844 -15.74 -0.76 -3.76
N LEU A 845 -15.50 -0.50 -5.03
CA LEU A 845 -15.77 0.73 -5.75
C LEU A 845 -17.26 1.02 -5.92
N ALA A 846 -17.66 2.29 -5.85
CA ALA A 846 -19.02 2.76 -6.09
C ALA A 846 -19.57 2.47 -7.48
N ASP A 847 -20.90 2.42 -7.62
CA ASP A 847 -21.62 2.11 -8.87
C ASP A 847 -21.14 2.88 -10.10
N PHE A 848 -20.68 4.10 -9.87
CA PHE A 848 -20.16 5.00 -10.90
C PHE A 848 -18.65 4.83 -11.12
N GLU A 849 -17.92 4.23 -10.17
CA GLU A 849 -16.50 3.87 -10.23
C GLU A 849 -16.35 2.54 -10.99
N ALA A 850 -17.28 1.60 -10.76
CA ALA A 850 -17.49 0.46 -11.64
C ALA A 850 -17.92 0.91 -13.05
N PHE A 851 -18.75 1.96 -13.18
CA PHE A 851 -19.15 2.51 -14.49
C PHE A 851 -18.07 3.33 -15.21
N ALA A 852 -17.15 3.96 -14.48
CA ALA A 852 -16.02 4.72 -15.04
C ALA A 852 -14.82 3.82 -15.38
N ARG A 853 -14.71 2.66 -14.71
CA ARG A 853 -13.82 1.55 -15.10
C ARG A 853 -14.39 0.69 -16.24
N ARG A 854 -15.66 0.88 -16.66
CA ARG A 854 -16.21 0.26 -17.88
C ARG A 854 -15.55 0.82 -19.13
N ARG A 855 -14.81 -0.05 -19.82
CA ARG A 855 -14.59 0.05 -21.26
C ARG A 855 -15.97 -0.06 -21.94
N THR A 856 -16.29 0.86 -22.85
CA THR A 856 -17.50 0.72 -23.67
C THR A 856 -17.22 -0.30 -24.76
N HIS A 857 -18.06 -1.33 -24.84
CA HIS A 857 -18.01 -2.53 -25.69
C HIS A 857 -17.20 -3.70 -25.14
N GLU A 858 -17.75 -4.34 -24.10
CA GLU A 858 -17.58 -5.78 -23.95
C GLU A 858 -18.91 -6.46 -24.31
N ASP A 859 -18.81 -7.29 -25.35
CA ASP A 859 -19.78 -8.30 -25.72
C ASP A 859 -19.94 -9.26 -24.54
N PHE A 860 -21.17 -9.55 -24.14
CA PHE A 860 -21.56 -10.30 -22.94
C PHE A 860 -21.27 -11.82 -23.04
N THR A 861 -20.15 -12.22 -23.63
CA THR A 861 -19.81 -13.64 -23.82
C THR A 861 -18.49 -14.09 -23.20
N ARG A 862 -17.73 -13.20 -22.54
CA ARG A 862 -16.50 -13.57 -21.81
C ARG A 862 -16.41 -12.89 -20.44
N VAL A 863 -17.29 -13.31 -19.54
CA VAL A 863 -17.14 -13.14 -18.08
C VAL A 863 -15.81 -13.77 -17.63
N ASP A 864 -15.11 -13.12 -16.69
CA ASP A 864 -13.95 -13.59 -15.92
C ASP A 864 -13.64 -15.08 -16.09
N LEU A 865 -12.84 -15.39 -17.12
CA LEU A 865 -12.63 -16.78 -17.49
C LEU A 865 -11.62 -17.48 -16.60
N LEU A 866 -10.88 -16.77 -15.73
CA LEU A 866 -9.77 -17.33 -14.94
C LEU A 866 -10.16 -18.06 -13.65
N ASP A 867 -11.34 -17.76 -13.11
CA ASP A 867 -11.93 -18.53 -11.99
C ASP A 867 -13.21 -19.29 -12.38
N SER A 868 -13.65 -19.19 -13.64
CA SER A 868 -14.92 -19.77 -14.07
C SER A 868 -14.85 -21.23 -14.55
N LEU A 869 -13.66 -21.83 -14.71
CA LEU A 869 -13.57 -23.24 -15.10
C LEU A 869 -14.22 -24.14 -14.04
N GLY A 870 -15.28 -24.86 -14.44
CA GLY A 870 -16.14 -25.61 -13.51
C GLY A 870 -17.42 -24.89 -13.07
N SER A 871 -17.59 -23.62 -13.43
CA SER A 871 -18.75 -22.78 -13.09
C SER A 871 -19.32 -21.98 -14.28
N ARG A 872 -18.76 -22.12 -15.49
CA ARG A 872 -19.36 -21.62 -16.75
C ARG A 872 -20.74 -22.24 -16.96
N GLU A 873 -21.63 -21.55 -17.67
CA GLU A 873 -22.97 -22.09 -18.02
C GLU A 873 -22.86 -23.48 -18.66
N LYS A 874 -21.99 -23.65 -19.67
CA LYS A 874 -21.74 -24.97 -20.28
C LYS A 874 -21.18 -26.04 -19.32
N ASP A 875 -20.52 -25.65 -18.24
CA ASP A 875 -20.01 -26.57 -17.22
C ASP A 875 -21.14 -27.00 -16.26
N ARG A 876 -22.10 -26.10 -16.00
CA ARG A 876 -23.27 -26.35 -15.14
C ARG A 876 -24.38 -27.11 -15.87
N ASP A 877 -24.57 -26.80 -17.15
CA ASP A 877 -25.59 -27.38 -18.03
C ASP A 877 -25.18 -28.74 -18.59
N TYR A 878 -23.87 -29.06 -18.57
CA TYR A 878 -23.41 -30.38 -18.96
C TYR A 878 -23.91 -31.42 -17.96
N ASN A 879 -24.61 -32.43 -18.47
CA ASN A 879 -25.11 -33.51 -17.63
C ASN A 879 -23.96 -34.41 -17.16
N TRP A 880 -23.37 -34.08 -16.01
CA TRP A 880 -22.35 -34.91 -15.37
C TRP A 880 -22.90 -36.26 -14.91
N SER A 881 -24.23 -36.45 -14.80
CA SER A 881 -24.82 -37.70 -14.31
C SER A 881 -24.56 -38.91 -15.21
N SER A 882 -24.24 -38.70 -16.50
CA SER A 882 -23.82 -39.78 -17.40
C SER A 882 -22.41 -40.29 -17.11
N HIS A 883 -21.61 -39.51 -16.38
CA HIS A 883 -20.26 -39.86 -15.90
C HIS A 883 -20.26 -40.26 -14.42
N VAL A 884 -21.38 -40.02 -13.72
CA VAL A 884 -21.64 -40.57 -12.38
C VAL A 884 -22.10 -42.02 -12.57
N GLY A 885 -21.13 -42.91 -12.81
CA GLY A 885 -21.34 -44.31 -12.44
C GLY A 885 -21.63 -44.37 -10.94
N ARG A 886 -22.61 -45.17 -10.52
CA ARG A 886 -22.68 -45.62 -9.12
C ARG A 886 -21.51 -46.55 -8.89
N TYR A 887 -20.33 -45.97 -8.70
CA TYR A 887 -19.20 -46.71 -8.18
C TYR A 887 -19.48 -46.88 -6.70
N ASP A 888 -19.73 -48.11 -6.28
CA ASP A 888 -19.79 -48.45 -4.87
C ASP A 888 -18.35 -48.37 -4.35
N ILE A 889 -17.95 -47.15 -3.97
CA ILE A 889 -16.62 -46.89 -3.44
C ILE A 889 -16.62 -47.49 -2.03
N SER A 890 -16.25 -48.77 -1.89
CA SER A 890 -16.16 -49.34 -0.55
C SER A 890 -15.19 -48.50 0.28
N PRO A 891 -15.41 -48.35 1.60
CA PRO A 891 -14.50 -47.61 2.47
C PRO A 891 -13.04 -48.09 2.33
N ASP A 892 -12.88 -49.37 1.99
CA ASP A 892 -11.63 -50.08 1.77
C ASP A 892 -11.04 -49.83 0.38
N ILE A 893 -11.62 -48.97 -0.48
CA ILE A 893 -11.02 -48.64 -1.78
C ILE A 893 -9.67 -47.98 -1.58
N TRP A 894 -9.52 -47.13 -0.57
CA TRP A 894 -8.24 -46.48 -0.31
C TRP A 894 -7.22 -47.48 0.21
N ASP A 895 -7.65 -48.47 0.98
CA ASP A 895 -6.79 -49.55 1.44
C ASP A 895 -6.45 -50.52 0.30
N ARG A 896 -7.38 -50.78 -0.62
CA ARG A 896 -7.15 -51.51 -1.88
C ARG A 896 -6.24 -50.75 -2.83
N VAL A 897 -6.44 -49.45 -3.04
CA VAL A 897 -5.56 -48.61 -3.87
C VAL A 897 -4.17 -48.52 -3.26
N LYS A 898 -4.04 -48.43 -1.93
CA LYS A 898 -2.74 -48.53 -1.23
C LYS A 898 -2.12 -49.93 -1.31
N ALA A 899 -2.93 -50.99 -1.40
CA ALA A 899 -2.47 -52.37 -1.58
C ALA A 899 -2.09 -52.68 -3.03
N GLU A 900 -2.82 -52.13 -4.00
CA GLU A 900 -2.60 -52.21 -5.46
C GLU A 900 -1.43 -51.31 -5.90
N ASN A 901 -1.18 -50.21 -5.18
CA ASN A 901 -0.03 -49.31 -5.35
C ASN A 901 0.82 -49.33 -4.07
N PRO A 902 1.46 -50.47 -3.75
CA PRO A 902 2.19 -50.63 -2.51
C PRO A 902 3.28 -49.57 -2.37
N ILE A 903 3.41 -49.03 -1.15
CA ILE A 903 4.45 -48.06 -0.73
C ILE A 903 5.88 -48.60 -0.95
N ALA A 904 5.99 -49.90 -1.22
CA ALA A 904 7.24 -50.58 -1.46
C ALA A 904 7.92 -50.02 -2.71
N GLN A 905 9.16 -49.55 -2.53
CA GLN A 905 10.03 -49.06 -3.59
C GLN A 905 10.57 -50.24 -4.41
N VAL A 906 9.70 -51.08 -4.99
CA VAL A 906 10.10 -52.25 -5.80
C VAL A 906 10.34 -51.80 -7.23
N VAL A 907 11.49 -52.15 -7.79
CA VAL A 907 11.82 -51.85 -9.18
C VAL A 907 11.47 -53.05 -10.06
N ALA A 908 10.43 -52.93 -10.88
CA ALA A 908 10.04 -53.95 -11.86
C ALA A 908 10.79 -53.75 -13.20
N MET A 909 12.12 -53.94 -13.21
CA MET A 909 12.92 -53.89 -14.43
C MET A 909 13.99 -54.97 -14.45
N ASP A 910 14.42 -55.35 -15.66
CA ASP A 910 15.56 -56.25 -15.85
C ASP A 910 16.82 -55.69 -15.17
N SER A 911 17.42 -56.48 -14.27
CA SER A 911 18.62 -56.14 -13.51
C SER A 911 19.93 -56.36 -14.28
N SER A 912 19.89 -56.95 -15.48
CA SER A 912 21.08 -57.26 -16.27
C SER A 912 21.94 -56.02 -16.56
N PRO A 913 23.28 -56.10 -16.39
CA PRO A 913 24.18 -54.98 -16.66
C PRO A 913 24.47 -54.77 -18.16
N LEU A 914 24.02 -55.66 -19.05
CA LEU A 914 24.35 -55.64 -20.49
C LEU A 914 24.04 -54.30 -21.19
N PRO A 915 22.94 -53.58 -20.91
CA PRO A 915 22.62 -52.32 -21.59
C PRO A 915 23.40 -51.10 -21.07
N LEU A 916 24.21 -51.25 -20.02
CA LEU A 916 24.94 -50.15 -19.39
C LEU A 916 26.24 -49.87 -20.16
N ASN A 917 26.52 -48.59 -20.41
CA ASN A 917 27.84 -48.19 -20.91
C ASN A 917 28.91 -48.30 -19.80
N ARG A 918 30.17 -48.02 -20.16
CA ARG A 918 31.32 -48.19 -19.25
C ARG A 918 31.13 -47.42 -17.94
N GLU A 919 30.82 -46.13 -17.99
CA GLU A 919 30.70 -45.27 -16.80
C GLU A 919 29.47 -45.63 -15.95
N GLN A 920 28.35 -45.97 -16.60
CA GLN A 920 27.14 -46.43 -15.91
C GLN A 920 27.40 -47.76 -15.19
N ARG A 921 28.16 -48.66 -15.84
CA ARG A 921 28.53 -49.94 -15.26
C ARG A 921 29.46 -49.79 -14.05
N MET A 922 30.32 -48.76 -14.02
CA MET A 922 31.13 -48.47 -12.83
C MET A 922 30.26 -48.17 -11.59
N VAL A 923 29.14 -47.45 -11.75
CA VAL A 923 28.20 -47.19 -10.65
C VAL A 923 27.52 -48.49 -10.21
N TYR A 924 27.03 -49.26 -11.18
CA TYR A 924 26.37 -50.54 -10.94
C TYR A 924 27.27 -51.53 -10.20
N ASP A 925 28.48 -51.78 -10.73
CA ASP A 925 29.42 -52.74 -10.17
C ASP A 925 29.88 -52.30 -8.77
N ALA A 926 30.06 -50.99 -8.52
CA ALA A 926 30.48 -50.47 -7.21
C ALA A 926 29.44 -50.76 -6.11
N VAL A 927 28.16 -50.57 -6.41
CA VAL A 927 27.07 -50.79 -5.42
C VAL A 927 26.76 -52.28 -5.27
N VAL A 928 26.69 -53.03 -6.37
CA VAL A 928 26.40 -54.47 -6.34
C VAL A 928 27.52 -55.22 -5.62
N SER A 929 28.78 -54.91 -5.92
CA SER A 929 29.93 -55.52 -5.22
C SER A 929 29.93 -55.20 -3.73
N GLN A 930 29.64 -53.95 -3.34
CA GLN A 930 29.52 -53.54 -1.93
C GLN A 930 28.48 -54.40 -1.19
N TYR A 931 27.30 -54.60 -1.78
CA TYR A 931 26.23 -55.37 -1.14
C TYR A 931 26.51 -56.88 -1.15
N SER A 932 27.03 -57.43 -2.24
CA SER A 932 27.41 -58.85 -2.31
C SER A 932 28.49 -59.21 -1.28
N GLN A 933 29.46 -58.32 -1.04
CA GLN A 933 30.48 -58.52 0.01
C GLN A 933 29.87 -58.48 1.41
N GLU A 934 28.88 -57.60 1.66
CA GLU A 934 28.17 -57.54 2.96
C GLU A 934 27.32 -58.80 3.23
N LEU A 935 26.82 -59.46 2.18
CA LEU A 935 26.06 -60.71 2.30
C LEU A 935 26.94 -61.94 2.50
N ALA A 936 28.23 -61.89 2.12
CA ALA A 936 29.15 -63.00 2.27
C ALA A 936 29.53 -63.20 3.75
N LEU A 937 29.20 -64.36 4.32
CA LEU A 937 29.27 -64.67 5.75
C LEU A 937 30.70 -64.63 6.36
N ASP A 938 31.76 -64.65 5.54
CA ASP A 938 33.18 -64.71 5.97
C ASP A 938 34.04 -63.53 5.46
N ALA A 939 33.44 -62.49 4.87
CA ALA A 939 34.17 -61.33 4.35
C ALA A 939 34.23 -60.20 5.40
N PRO A 940 35.35 -59.44 5.50
CA PRO A 940 35.39 -58.24 6.33
C PRO A 940 34.33 -57.23 5.86
N VAL A 941 33.54 -56.70 6.80
CA VAL A 941 32.48 -55.72 6.49
C VAL A 941 33.08 -54.56 5.70
N PRO A 942 32.61 -54.30 4.46
CA PRO A 942 33.22 -53.29 3.61
C PRO A 942 33.01 -51.89 4.23
N ARG A 943 34.01 -51.01 4.08
CA ARG A 943 33.91 -49.61 4.53
C ARG A 943 32.69 -48.95 3.90
N GLN A 944 32.01 -48.10 4.68
CA GLN A 944 30.86 -47.32 4.22
C GLN A 944 31.14 -46.62 2.90
N LEU A 945 30.26 -46.83 1.92
CA LEU A 945 30.32 -46.23 0.60
C LEU A 945 29.57 -44.89 0.61
N LEU A 946 30.33 -43.79 0.55
CA LEU A 946 29.82 -42.44 0.32
C LEU A 946 30.21 -42.01 -1.10
N LEU A 947 29.30 -42.18 -2.04
CA LEU A 947 29.58 -42.05 -3.47
C LEU A 947 28.86 -40.84 -4.07
N ASN A 948 29.61 -39.95 -4.70
CA ASN A 948 29.08 -38.88 -5.52
C ASN A 948 28.96 -39.35 -6.98
N VAL A 949 27.75 -39.41 -7.51
CA VAL A 949 27.49 -39.70 -8.93
C VAL A 949 27.17 -38.39 -9.63
N ASP A 950 28.04 -37.98 -10.52
CA ASP A 950 27.88 -36.78 -11.33
C ASP A 950 27.56 -37.18 -12.77
N GLY A 951 26.79 -36.37 -13.48
CA GLY A 951 26.52 -36.69 -14.88
C GLY A 951 25.74 -35.61 -15.59
N VAL A 952 26.10 -35.35 -16.83
CA VAL A 952 25.42 -34.36 -17.67
C VAL A 952 23.93 -34.70 -17.85
N ALA A 953 23.13 -33.69 -18.20
CA ALA A 953 21.71 -33.91 -18.49
C ALA A 953 21.55 -34.99 -19.58
N GLY A 954 20.70 -35.98 -19.31
CA GLY A 954 20.44 -37.07 -20.27
C GLY A 954 21.50 -38.17 -20.33
N SER A 955 22.47 -38.26 -19.42
CA SER A 955 23.49 -39.34 -19.40
C SER A 955 23.02 -40.72 -18.90
N GLY A 956 21.74 -40.88 -18.62
CA GLY A 956 21.16 -42.14 -18.14
C GLY A 956 21.28 -42.41 -16.63
N LYS A 957 21.55 -41.39 -15.80
CA LYS A 957 21.64 -41.51 -14.32
C LYS A 957 20.51 -42.34 -13.70
N THR A 958 19.26 -41.95 -13.91
CA THR A 958 18.06 -42.63 -13.38
C THR A 958 18.00 -44.10 -13.83
N PHE A 959 18.29 -44.38 -15.10
CA PHE A 959 18.29 -45.75 -15.64
C PHE A 959 19.34 -46.63 -14.94
N THR A 960 20.55 -46.10 -14.73
CA THR A 960 21.60 -46.80 -13.99
C THR A 960 21.20 -47.07 -12.55
N LEU A 961 20.67 -46.07 -11.83
CA LEU A 961 20.24 -46.23 -10.44
C LEU A 961 19.16 -47.29 -10.28
N LEU A 962 18.16 -47.31 -11.16
CA LEU A 962 17.08 -48.28 -11.09
C LEU A 962 17.56 -49.71 -11.37
N LYS A 963 18.45 -49.92 -12.37
CA LYS A 963 19.07 -51.24 -12.61
C LYS A 963 19.89 -51.71 -11.43
N THR A 964 20.68 -50.81 -10.83
CA THR A 964 21.45 -51.11 -9.62
C THR A 964 20.54 -51.50 -8.46
N CYS A 965 19.46 -50.75 -8.23
CA CYS A 965 18.47 -51.06 -7.20
C CYS A 965 17.78 -52.39 -7.42
N ALA A 966 17.36 -52.71 -8.65
CA ALA A 966 16.76 -53.99 -8.98
C ALA A 966 17.70 -55.14 -8.60
N ARG A 967 18.99 -55.05 -8.96
CA ARG A 967 19.96 -56.10 -8.64
C ARG A 967 20.17 -56.31 -7.14
N ILE A 968 20.34 -55.24 -6.36
CA ILE A 968 20.54 -55.41 -4.91
C ILE A 968 19.27 -55.87 -4.19
N GLN A 969 18.08 -55.53 -4.71
CA GLN A 969 16.81 -56.04 -4.20
C GLN A 969 16.66 -57.54 -4.48
N GLU A 970 17.07 -58.03 -5.66
CA GLU A 970 17.16 -59.47 -5.96
C GLU A 970 18.09 -60.19 -4.99
N LEU A 971 19.30 -59.67 -4.78
CA LEU A 971 20.28 -60.25 -3.84
C LEU A 971 19.76 -60.28 -2.41
N ALA A 972 19.03 -59.25 -1.98
CA ALA A 972 18.43 -59.20 -0.65
C ALA A 972 17.34 -60.26 -0.48
N LEU A 973 16.50 -60.44 -1.52
CA LEU A 973 15.45 -61.45 -1.54
C LEU A 973 16.05 -62.86 -1.50
N GLU A 974 17.10 -63.13 -2.29
CA GLU A 974 17.86 -64.38 -2.26
C GLU A 974 18.46 -64.67 -0.87
N ALA A 975 18.88 -63.62 -0.16
CA ALA A 975 19.43 -63.71 1.20
C ALA A 975 18.37 -63.66 2.32
N GLY A 976 17.07 -63.67 2.00
CA GLY A 976 15.97 -63.63 2.97
C GLY A 976 15.84 -62.32 3.75
N ARG A 977 16.40 -61.20 3.25
CA ARG A 977 16.30 -59.86 3.83
C ARG A 977 15.18 -59.05 3.18
N GLN A 978 14.70 -58.00 3.85
CA GLN A 978 13.74 -57.05 3.27
C GLN A 978 14.44 -56.07 2.30
N ASN A 979 13.81 -54.93 2.02
CA ASN A 979 14.31 -53.94 1.07
C ASN A 979 15.64 -53.31 1.54
N PRO A 980 16.77 -53.50 0.81
CA PRO A 980 18.08 -53.01 1.23
C PRO A 980 18.33 -51.55 0.85
N VAL A 981 17.43 -50.91 0.10
CA VAL A 981 17.66 -49.59 -0.48
C VAL A 981 16.44 -48.69 -0.39
N PHE A 982 16.65 -47.44 0.06
CA PHE A 982 15.70 -46.36 -0.13
C PHE A 982 16.22 -45.35 -1.14
N ARG A 983 15.32 -44.93 -2.03
CA ARG A 983 15.52 -43.89 -3.02
C ARG A 983 14.74 -42.65 -2.60
N ALA A 984 15.41 -41.52 -2.64
CA ALA A 984 14.84 -40.24 -2.28
C ALA A 984 15.28 -39.11 -3.20
N ALA A 985 14.48 -38.06 -3.27
CA ALA A 985 14.84 -36.81 -3.95
C ALA A 985 14.24 -35.60 -3.20
N PRO A 986 14.74 -34.37 -3.45
CA PRO A 986 14.17 -33.15 -2.86
C PRO A 986 12.74 -32.86 -3.33
N THR A 987 12.39 -33.19 -4.59
CA THR A 987 11.09 -32.86 -5.19
C THR A 987 10.27 -34.13 -5.48
N GLY A 988 8.93 -33.99 -5.45
CA GLY A 988 8.01 -35.11 -5.68
C GLY A 988 8.17 -35.77 -7.06
N ILE A 989 8.32 -34.98 -8.13
CA ILE A 989 8.48 -35.49 -9.50
C ILE A 989 9.81 -36.25 -9.65
N ALA A 990 10.90 -35.73 -9.10
CA ALA A 990 12.19 -36.43 -9.13
C ALA A 990 12.14 -37.75 -8.36
N ALA A 991 11.52 -37.73 -7.16
CA ALA A 991 11.31 -38.93 -6.36
C ALA A 991 10.47 -39.97 -7.11
N PHE A 992 9.41 -39.55 -7.80
CA PHE A 992 8.57 -40.44 -8.60
C PHE A 992 9.36 -41.10 -9.74
N ASN A 993 10.19 -40.34 -10.47
CA ASN A 993 10.98 -40.87 -11.59
C ASN A 993 11.99 -41.95 -11.19
N ILE A 994 12.43 -41.97 -9.93
CA ILE A 994 13.31 -43.00 -9.38
C ILE A 994 12.56 -44.04 -8.54
N ILE A 995 11.22 -44.10 -8.60
CA ILE A 995 10.40 -45.01 -7.78
C ILE A 995 10.77 -44.85 -6.29
N GLY A 996 10.85 -43.60 -5.85
CA GLY A 996 11.36 -43.16 -4.57
C GLY A 996 10.36 -42.32 -3.78
N LYS A 997 10.82 -41.69 -2.70
CA LYS A 997 10.03 -40.75 -1.86
C LYS A 997 10.71 -39.40 -1.74
N THR A 998 9.99 -38.36 -1.35
CA THR A 998 10.68 -37.10 -1.02
C THR A 998 11.53 -37.28 0.25
N LEU A 999 12.65 -36.57 0.35
CA LEU A 999 13.49 -36.57 1.56
C LEU A 999 12.68 -36.21 2.82
N HIS A 1000 11.80 -35.22 2.70
CA HIS A 1000 10.91 -34.78 3.77
C HIS A 1000 9.94 -35.89 4.23
N SER A 1001 9.31 -36.61 3.30
CA SER A 1001 8.37 -37.68 3.63
C SER A 1001 9.07 -38.95 4.14
N LEU A 1002 10.18 -39.36 3.51
CA LEU A 1002 10.93 -40.56 3.88
C LEU A 1002 11.50 -40.47 5.30
N LEU A 1003 12.08 -39.32 5.65
CA LEU A 1003 12.83 -39.12 6.90
C LEU A 1003 12.06 -38.28 7.93
N ARG A 1004 10.82 -37.87 7.65
CA ARG A 1004 10.02 -36.97 8.51
C ARG A 1004 10.83 -35.72 8.89
N LEU A 1005 11.40 -35.07 7.89
CA LEU A 1005 12.16 -33.83 8.08
C LEU A 1005 11.19 -32.64 8.17
N PRO A 1006 11.47 -31.64 9.02
CA PRO A 1006 10.65 -30.44 9.12
C PRO A 1006 10.74 -29.61 7.83
N VAL A 1007 9.61 -29.09 7.36
CA VAL A 1007 9.51 -28.24 6.14
C VAL A 1007 9.78 -26.77 6.48
N LYS A 1008 9.33 -26.31 7.66
CA LYS A 1008 9.61 -24.99 8.25
C LYS A 1008 9.89 -25.18 9.75
N GLY A 1009 10.92 -24.50 10.29
CA GLY A 1009 11.18 -24.46 11.74
C GLY A 1009 12.50 -25.08 12.22
N LYS A 1010 12.72 -25.05 13.54
CA LYS A 1010 13.89 -25.66 14.20
C LYS A 1010 13.77 -27.18 14.26
N LYS A 1011 14.91 -27.87 14.36
CA LYS A 1011 15.01 -29.33 14.56
C LYS A 1011 14.02 -29.79 15.64
N SER A 1012 13.05 -30.61 15.27
CA SER A 1012 12.02 -31.15 16.17
C SER A 1012 12.23 -32.64 16.43
N ASP A 1013 12.02 -33.05 17.68
CA ASP A 1013 12.06 -34.46 18.06
C ASP A 1013 10.85 -35.21 17.51
N LEU A 1014 11.05 -36.50 17.19
CA LEU A 1014 9.96 -37.38 16.73
C LEU A 1014 9.20 -37.94 17.93
N SER A 1015 7.90 -38.17 17.75
CA SER A 1015 7.13 -38.97 18.69
C SER A 1015 7.71 -40.40 18.77
N VAL A 1016 7.55 -41.04 19.93
CA VAL A 1016 8.02 -42.42 20.15
C VAL A 1016 7.44 -43.39 19.11
N ALA A 1017 6.14 -43.28 18.81
CA ALA A 1017 5.47 -44.13 17.83
C ALA A 1017 6.01 -43.93 16.40
N THR A 1018 6.23 -42.67 15.99
CA THR A 1018 6.80 -42.35 14.67
C THR A 1018 8.23 -42.84 14.55
N LEU A 1019 9.03 -42.68 15.61
CA LEU A 1019 10.42 -43.17 15.64
C LEU A 1019 10.48 -44.70 15.53
N GLN A 1020 9.66 -45.42 16.30
CA GLN A 1020 9.59 -46.89 16.22
C GLN A 1020 9.19 -47.38 14.82
N SER A 1021 8.24 -46.68 14.17
CA SER A 1021 7.84 -46.98 12.80
C SER A 1021 9.00 -46.78 11.80
N LEU A 1022 9.76 -45.68 11.92
CA LEU A 1022 10.94 -45.44 11.08
C LEU A 1022 12.06 -46.45 11.35
N GLN A 1023 12.30 -46.81 12.61
CA GLN A 1023 13.28 -47.84 13.00
C GLN A 1023 12.93 -49.21 12.41
N ALA A 1024 11.64 -49.58 12.40
CA ALA A 1024 11.17 -50.78 11.74
C ALA A 1024 11.36 -50.71 10.22
N LEU A 1025 11.05 -49.56 9.60
CA LEU A 1025 11.18 -49.33 8.16
C LEU A 1025 12.65 -49.39 7.68
N PHE A 1026 13.59 -48.89 8.46
CA PHE A 1026 15.02 -48.80 8.09
C PHE A 1026 15.87 -49.99 8.56
N ARG A 1027 15.28 -50.99 9.22
CA ARG A 1027 16.00 -52.14 9.83
C ARG A 1027 17.00 -52.82 8.88
N ASP A 1028 16.54 -53.16 7.67
CA ASP A 1028 17.35 -53.86 6.66
C ASP A 1028 17.94 -52.93 5.60
N CYS A 1029 17.69 -51.62 5.71
CA CYS A 1029 18.22 -50.63 4.78
C CYS A 1029 19.75 -50.54 4.89
N ARG A 1030 20.43 -50.59 3.74
CA ARG A 1030 21.89 -50.43 3.61
C ARG A 1030 22.30 -49.31 2.68
N PHE A 1031 21.42 -48.90 1.76
CA PHE A 1031 21.68 -47.84 0.80
C PHE A 1031 20.61 -46.75 0.85
N LEU A 1032 21.03 -45.49 0.91
CA LEU A 1032 20.20 -44.32 0.66
C LEU A 1032 20.69 -43.63 -0.61
N ILE A 1033 19.86 -43.63 -1.64
CA ILE A 1033 20.14 -42.94 -2.90
C ILE A 1033 19.38 -41.63 -2.89
N VAL A 1034 20.10 -40.51 -3.05
CA VAL A 1034 19.53 -39.17 -3.13
C VAL A 1034 19.76 -38.64 -4.54
N ASP A 1035 18.72 -38.59 -5.36
CA ASP A 1035 18.77 -37.99 -6.69
C ASP A 1035 18.53 -36.47 -6.63
N GLU A 1036 18.94 -35.75 -7.67
CA GLU A 1036 18.93 -34.29 -7.74
C GLU A 1036 19.70 -33.59 -6.59
N LYS A 1037 20.92 -34.06 -6.32
CA LYS A 1037 21.84 -33.52 -5.29
C LYS A 1037 22.09 -32.02 -5.39
N SER A 1038 21.89 -31.42 -6.57
CA SER A 1038 22.08 -29.97 -6.78
C SER A 1038 21.03 -29.14 -6.05
N MET A 1039 19.86 -29.70 -5.76
CA MET A 1039 18.78 -29.03 -5.02
C MET A 1039 18.82 -29.34 -3.51
N VAL A 1040 19.77 -30.16 -3.04
CA VAL A 1040 19.98 -30.42 -1.61
C VAL A 1040 20.85 -29.32 -1.04
N ASP A 1041 20.36 -28.62 -0.02
CA ASP A 1041 21.15 -27.62 0.70
C ASP A 1041 22.03 -28.27 1.79
N ILE A 1042 23.10 -27.55 2.21
CA ILE A 1042 24.05 -28.05 3.20
C ILE A 1042 23.39 -28.35 4.56
N LYS A 1043 22.41 -27.56 5.00
CA LYS A 1043 21.72 -27.79 6.28
C LYS A 1043 20.81 -29.01 6.19
N MET A 1044 20.13 -29.22 5.07
CA MET A 1044 19.33 -30.41 4.80
C MET A 1044 20.19 -31.67 4.87
N LEU A 1045 21.42 -31.64 4.35
CA LEU A 1045 22.36 -32.76 4.48
C LEU A 1045 22.71 -33.06 5.95
N SER A 1046 22.88 -32.03 6.78
CA SER A 1046 23.07 -32.19 8.23
C SER A 1046 21.84 -32.79 8.92
N LEU A 1047 20.63 -32.37 8.52
CA LEU A 1047 19.38 -32.91 9.05
C LEU A 1047 19.15 -34.37 8.66
N ILE A 1048 19.54 -34.76 7.44
CA ILE A 1048 19.50 -36.16 6.98
C ILE A 1048 20.41 -37.03 7.85
N ASP A 1049 21.66 -36.59 8.09
CA ASP A 1049 22.59 -37.29 8.97
C ASP A 1049 22.05 -37.42 10.39
N ASP A 1050 21.57 -36.30 10.97
CA ASP A 1050 20.99 -36.30 12.32
C ASP A 1050 19.83 -37.28 12.44
N ARG A 1051 18.91 -37.28 11.47
CA ARG A 1051 17.75 -38.17 11.49
C ARG A 1051 18.17 -39.63 11.37
N LEU A 1052 19.11 -39.96 10.48
CA LEU A 1052 19.57 -41.34 10.31
C LEU A 1052 20.29 -41.87 11.55
N ARG A 1053 21.06 -41.03 12.26
CA ARG A 1053 21.70 -41.43 13.54
C ARG A 1053 20.68 -41.72 14.63
N VAL A 1054 19.55 -41.01 14.63
CA VAL A 1054 18.43 -41.28 15.56
C VAL A 1054 17.68 -42.56 15.18
N ILE A 1055 17.49 -42.82 13.88
CA ILE A 1055 16.87 -44.05 13.38
C ILE A 1055 17.77 -45.27 13.63
N LEU A 1056 19.10 -45.13 13.53
CA LEU A 1056 20.07 -46.22 13.65
C LEU A 1056 21.03 -45.97 14.82
N PRO A 1057 20.57 -46.13 16.08
CA PRO A 1057 21.36 -45.78 17.26
C PRO A 1057 22.65 -46.62 17.40
N ALA A 1058 22.64 -47.89 16.98
CA ALA A 1058 23.79 -48.80 17.07
C ALA A 1058 25.01 -48.32 16.25
N THR A 1059 24.76 -47.63 15.15
CA THR A 1059 25.78 -47.12 14.21
C THR A 1059 25.78 -45.59 14.15
N SER A 1060 25.20 -44.93 15.15
CA SER A 1060 25.05 -43.46 15.24
C SER A 1060 26.38 -42.69 15.30
N HIS A 1061 27.48 -43.36 15.63
CA HIS A 1061 28.83 -42.79 15.61
C HIS A 1061 29.37 -42.61 14.18
N LEU A 1062 28.85 -43.35 13.21
CA LEU A 1062 29.22 -43.24 11.79
C LEU A 1062 28.40 -42.14 11.10
N PRO A 1063 28.94 -41.49 10.05
CA PRO A 1063 28.16 -40.60 9.18
C PRO A 1063 26.90 -41.30 8.67
N PHE A 1064 25.77 -40.58 8.63
CA PHE A 1064 24.48 -41.08 8.16
C PHE A 1064 24.01 -42.37 8.87
N GLY A 1065 24.41 -42.58 10.12
CA GLY A 1065 24.09 -43.81 10.87
C GLY A 1065 24.68 -45.07 10.24
N GLY A 1066 25.79 -44.96 9.49
CA GLY A 1066 26.46 -46.09 8.83
C GLY A 1066 25.83 -46.55 7.51
N VAL A 1067 24.75 -45.90 7.04
CA VAL A 1067 24.10 -46.22 5.76
C VAL A 1067 24.97 -45.77 4.59
N ASN A 1068 25.13 -46.59 3.55
CA ASN A 1068 25.82 -46.19 2.33
C ASN A 1068 24.99 -45.11 1.60
N VAL A 1069 25.58 -43.95 1.30
CA VAL A 1069 24.86 -42.84 0.67
C VAL A 1069 25.38 -42.57 -0.74
N LEU A 1070 24.46 -42.52 -1.70
CA LEU A 1070 24.75 -42.10 -3.07
C LEU A 1070 24.11 -40.74 -3.31
N LEU A 1071 24.93 -39.72 -3.60
CA LEU A 1071 24.45 -38.41 -4.02
C LEU A 1071 24.54 -38.32 -5.55
N CYS A 1072 23.39 -38.29 -6.21
CA CYS A 1072 23.27 -38.32 -7.67
C CYS A 1072 22.70 -36.99 -8.17
N GLY A 1073 23.24 -36.45 -9.27
CA GLY A 1073 22.74 -35.23 -9.88
C GLY A 1073 23.82 -34.44 -10.62
N ASP A 1074 23.54 -33.19 -10.98
CA ASP A 1074 24.43 -32.31 -11.74
C ASP A 1074 24.38 -30.89 -11.16
N PHE A 1075 25.49 -30.38 -10.62
CA PHE A 1075 25.53 -29.04 -10.00
C PHE A 1075 25.34 -27.89 -10.98
N PHE A 1076 25.44 -28.14 -12.29
CA PHE A 1076 25.15 -27.15 -13.32
C PHE A 1076 23.65 -27.05 -13.64
N GLN A 1077 22.80 -27.84 -12.97
CA GLN A 1077 21.34 -27.71 -13.03
C GLN A 1077 20.85 -26.79 -11.89
N LEU A 1078 19.58 -26.93 -11.47
CA LEU A 1078 18.98 -26.03 -10.50
C LEU A 1078 19.68 -26.12 -9.11
N PRO A 1079 20.03 -24.97 -8.49
CA PRO A 1079 20.57 -24.92 -7.12
C PRO A 1079 19.45 -25.15 -6.08
N PRO A 1080 19.79 -25.31 -4.77
CA PRO A 1080 18.76 -25.36 -3.73
C PRO A 1080 17.96 -24.06 -3.65
N VAL A 1081 16.66 -24.17 -3.37
CA VAL A 1081 15.77 -23.01 -3.23
C VAL A 1081 15.98 -22.35 -1.86
N GLY A 1082 16.45 -21.10 -1.82
CA GLY A 1082 16.66 -20.35 -0.57
C GLY A 1082 17.76 -20.88 0.36
N GLY A 1083 18.49 -21.93 -0.06
CA GLY A 1083 19.52 -22.61 0.73
C GLY A 1083 20.94 -22.43 0.16
N GLN A 1084 21.95 -22.88 0.92
CA GLN A 1084 23.34 -22.87 0.46
C GLN A 1084 23.68 -24.18 -0.29
N PRO A 1085 24.21 -24.12 -1.54
CA PRO A 1085 24.63 -25.30 -2.30
C PRO A 1085 25.74 -26.10 -1.60
N LEU A 1086 25.80 -27.41 -1.82
CA LEU A 1086 26.79 -28.33 -1.21
C LEU A 1086 28.25 -27.91 -1.42
N TYR A 1087 28.58 -27.27 -2.55
CA TYR A 1087 29.93 -26.82 -2.89
C TYR A 1087 30.30 -25.44 -2.31
N SER A 1088 29.45 -24.84 -1.47
CA SER A 1088 29.73 -23.54 -0.85
C SER A 1088 30.95 -23.60 0.07
N LEU A 1089 31.77 -22.53 0.08
CA LEU A 1089 33.07 -22.50 0.77
C LEU A 1089 33.09 -21.71 2.09
N ARG A 1090 32.10 -20.84 2.34
CA ARG A 1090 32.05 -19.97 3.54
C ARG A 1090 30.81 -20.28 4.38
N HIS A 1091 31.04 -20.68 5.62
CA HIS A 1091 29.97 -21.13 6.55
C HIS A 1091 30.16 -20.48 7.92
N SER A 1092 29.10 -19.87 8.45
CA SER A 1092 29.09 -19.26 9.78
C SER A 1092 28.21 -20.01 10.79
N HIS A 1093 27.33 -20.90 10.33
CA HIS A 1093 26.37 -21.62 11.17
C HIS A 1093 26.81 -23.07 11.43
N ILE A 1094 26.62 -23.58 12.66
CA ILE A 1094 27.09 -24.91 13.10
C ILE A 1094 26.56 -26.04 12.19
N ASP A 1095 25.25 -26.05 11.91
CA ASP A 1095 24.65 -27.07 11.01
C ASP A 1095 25.20 -27.00 9.58
N ALA A 1096 25.55 -25.81 9.10
CA ALA A 1096 26.15 -25.65 7.78
C ALA A 1096 27.61 -26.16 7.77
N ILE A 1097 28.37 -25.90 8.84
CA ILE A 1097 29.73 -26.45 9.00
C ILE A 1097 29.68 -27.98 9.02
N LYS A 1098 28.76 -28.57 9.79
CA LYS A 1098 28.55 -30.03 9.85
C LYS A 1098 28.16 -30.60 8.49
N GLY A 1099 27.16 -30.02 7.82
CA GLY A 1099 26.73 -30.43 6.49
C GLY A 1099 27.88 -30.38 5.46
N HIS A 1100 28.71 -29.34 5.53
CA HIS A 1100 29.87 -29.20 4.64
C HIS A 1100 30.92 -30.28 4.92
N GLN A 1101 31.20 -30.59 6.19
CA GLN A 1101 32.10 -31.69 6.57
C GLN A 1101 31.57 -33.04 6.10
N LEU A 1102 30.26 -33.29 6.22
CA LEU A 1102 29.61 -34.49 5.72
C LEU A 1102 29.75 -34.61 4.20
N TYR A 1103 29.54 -33.53 3.46
CA TYR A 1103 29.72 -33.54 2.01
C TYR A 1103 31.18 -33.80 1.61
N ARG A 1104 32.16 -33.26 2.34
CA ARG A 1104 33.59 -33.55 2.11
C ARG A 1104 33.99 -35.01 2.38
N ALA A 1105 33.18 -35.75 3.15
CA ALA A 1105 33.40 -37.17 3.38
C ALA A 1105 33.07 -38.06 2.15
N PHE A 1106 32.39 -37.51 1.13
CA PHE A 1106 32.20 -38.16 -0.16
C PHE A 1106 33.50 -38.05 -0.98
N ASP A 1107 34.42 -38.99 -0.75
CA ASP A 1107 35.76 -39.01 -1.33
C ASP A 1107 35.83 -39.67 -2.72
N ARG A 1108 34.77 -40.35 -3.16
CA ARG A 1108 34.67 -41.01 -4.46
C ARG A 1108 33.64 -40.32 -5.35
N THR A 1109 34.04 -39.99 -6.58
CA THR A 1109 33.14 -39.45 -7.61
C THR A 1109 33.19 -40.29 -8.89
N ILE A 1110 32.03 -40.73 -9.40
CA ILE A 1110 31.90 -41.33 -10.73
C ILE A 1110 31.16 -40.34 -11.63
N ARG A 1111 31.70 -40.07 -12.83
CA ARG A 1111 31.13 -39.10 -13.78
C ARG A 1111 30.57 -39.80 -15.02
N LEU A 1112 29.27 -39.67 -15.26
CA LEU A 1112 28.61 -40.12 -16.48
C LEU A 1112 28.69 -39.04 -17.56
N ILE A 1113 29.63 -39.22 -18.50
CA ILE A 1113 29.98 -38.21 -19.51
C ILE A 1113 29.22 -38.36 -20.83
N GLN A 1114 28.78 -39.57 -21.17
CA GLN A 1114 28.08 -39.84 -22.43
C GLN A 1114 26.62 -39.39 -22.34
N VAL A 1115 26.18 -38.52 -23.26
CA VAL A 1115 24.77 -38.10 -23.38
C VAL A 1115 23.97 -39.19 -24.09
N MET A 1116 22.97 -39.75 -23.40
CA MET A 1116 22.14 -40.86 -23.89
C MET A 1116 20.75 -40.41 -24.35
N ARG A 1117 20.36 -39.14 -24.14
CA ARG A 1117 19.01 -38.63 -24.48
C ARG A 1117 18.92 -38.07 -25.89
N GLN A 1118 19.88 -37.24 -26.30
CA GLN A 1118 19.97 -36.67 -27.65
C GLN A 1118 20.87 -37.55 -28.53
N GLN A 1119 20.45 -38.80 -28.76
CA GLN A 1119 21.21 -39.76 -29.59
C GLN A 1119 21.08 -39.42 -31.08
N GLY A 1120 22.16 -39.62 -31.84
CA GLY A 1120 22.22 -39.33 -33.28
C GLY A 1120 23.59 -38.77 -33.69
N GLU A 1121 24.14 -39.27 -34.79
CA GLU A 1121 25.42 -38.80 -35.37
C GLU A 1121 25.22 -37.87 -36.58
N ASP A 1122 23.99 -37.46 -36.85
CA ASP A 1122 23.72 -36.43 -37.84
C ASP A 1122 24.23 -35.06 -37.37
N ASP A 1123 24.43 -34.16 -38.33
CA ASP A 1123 25.00 -32.83 -38.10
C ASP A 1123 24.16 -31.99 -37.13
N ILE A 1124 22.83 -32.15 -37.15
CA ILE A 1124 21.90 -31.41 -36.28
C ILE A 1124 22.04 -31.90 -34.83
N SER A 1125 21.98 -33.22 -34.62
CA SER A 1125 22.15 -33.84 -33.30
C SER A 1125 23.51 -33.52 -32.69
N THR A 1126 24.57 -33.50 -33.51
CA THR A 1126 25.93 -33.16 -33.06
C THR A 1126 26.04 -31.68 -32.68
N LYS A 1127 25.53 -30.76 -33.50
CA LYS A 1127 25.49 -29.33 -33.19
C LYS A 1127 24.65 -29.02 -31.95
N PHE A 1128 23.53 -29.72 -31.76
CA PHE A 1128 22.67 -29.53 -30.60
C PHE A 1128 23.31 -30.05 -29.30
N ARG A 1129 23.96 -31.22 -29.33
CA ARG A 1129 24.75 -31.74 -28.19
C ARG A 1129 25.85 -30.75 -27.79
N ARG A 1130 26.55 -30.17 -28.78
CA ARG A 1130 27.57 -29.13 -28.54
C ARG A 1130 26.96 -27.89 -27.87
N ALA A 1131 25.85 -27.36 -28.39
CA ALA A 1131 25.19 -26.19 -27.82
C ALA A 1131 24.74 -26.40 -26.36
N LEU A 1132 24.22 -27.59 -26.01
CA LEU A 1132 23.87 -27.93 -24.62
C LEU A 1132 25.10 -28.05 -23.72
N GLY A 1133 26.21 -28.59 -24.23
CA GLY A 1133 27.49 -28.66 -23.51
C GLY A 1133 28.04 -27.27 -23.20
N ASP A 1134 28.06 -26.39 -24.20
CA ASP A 1134 28.47 -24.99 -24.09
C ASP A 1134 27.61 -24.22 -23.07
N LEU A 1135 26.28 -24.38 -23.11
CA LEU A 1135 25.35 -23.79 -22.15
C LEU A 1135 25.59 -24.27 -20.71
N ARG A 1136 25.83 -25.58 -20.53
CA ARG A 1136 26.05 -26.18 -19.21
C ARG A 1136 27.22 -25.53 -18.47
N ILE A 1137 28.30 -25.17 -19.17
CA ILE A 1137 29.50 -24.54 -18.56
C ILE A 1137 29.51 -23.01 -18.69
N SER A 1138 28.42 -22.41 -19.20
CA SER A 1138 28.31 -20.97 -19.47
C SER A 1138 29.39 -20.44 -20.44
N GLN A 1139 29.81 -21.25 -21.42
CA GLN A 1139 30.78 -20.87 -22.46
C GLN A 1139 30.15 -21.07 -23.85
N LEU A 1140 29.19 -20.20 -24.21
CA LEU A 1140 28.43 -20.34 -25.45
C LEU A 1140 29.25 -19.94 -26.68
N SER A 1141 29.60 -20.89 -27.54
CA SER A 1141 30.22 -20.60 -28.84
C SER A 1141 29.27 -19.84 -29.76
N LYS A 1142 29.84 -19.06 -30.68
CA LYS A 1142 29.06 -18.29 -31.66
C LYS A 1142 28.17 -19.20 -32.50
N GLU A 1143 28.69 -20.34 -32.94
CA GLU A 1143 27.95 -21.32 -33.73
C GLU A 1143 26.75 -21.90 -32.96
N SER A 1144 26.93 -22.12 -31.65
CA SER A 1144 25.87 -22.64 -30.78
C SER A 1144 24.81 -21.59 -30.46
N TRP A 1145 25.21 -20.32 -30.27
CA TRP A 1145 24.27 -19.20 -30.14
C TRP A 1145 23.43 -19.00 -31.41
N GLU A 1146 24.08 -19.02 -32.58
CA GLU A 1146 23.42 -18.89 -33.88
C GLU A 1146 22.40 -20.03 -34.10
N LEU A 1147 22.78 -21.26 -33.77
CA LEU A 1147 21.88 -22.41 -33.80
C LEU A 1147 20.64 -22.19 -32.93
N LEU A 1148 20.80 -21.77 -31.67
CA LEU A 1148 19.68 -21.53 -30.74
C LEU A 1148 18.77 -20.39 -31.23
N CYS A 1149 19.36 -19.35 -31.82
CA CYS A 1149 18.61 -18.23 -32.39
C CYS A 1149 17.69 -18.63 -33.56
N THR A 1150 18.01 -19.73 -34.28
CA THR A 1150 17.10 -20.28 -35.31
C THR A 1150 15.83 -20.89 -34.73
N ARG A 1151 15.80 -21.20 -33.42
CA ARG A 1151 14.70 -21.90 -32.75
C ARG A 1151 13.83 -20.98 -31.88
N ILE A 1152 13.95 -19.67 -32.07
CA ILE A 1152 13.06 -18.68 -31.44
C ILE A 1152 11.74 -18.63 -32.24
N ALA A 1153 10.59 -18.57 -31.55
CA ALA A 1153 9.27 -18.62 -32.18
C ALA A 1153 9.10 -17.64 -33.37
N ASN A 1154 9.63 -16.42 -33.27
CA ASN A 1154 9.57 -15.41 -34.34
C ASN A 1154 10.39 -15.75 -35.60
N ARG A 1155 11.24 -16.77 -35.53
CA ARG A 1155 12.10 -17.26 -36.63
C ARG A 1155 11.60 -18.58 -37.22
N LEU A 1156 10.63 -19.23 -36.57
CA LEU A 1156 10.03 -20.47 -37.04
C LEU A 1156 8.84 -20.17 -37.95
N SER A 1157 8.57 -21.06 -38.89
CA SER A 1157 7.35 -20.96 -39.71
C SER A 1157 6.10 -21.16 -38.86
N PRO A 1158 4.95 -20.55 -39.21
CA PRO A 1158 3.69 -20.77 -38.48
C PRO A 1158 3.31 -22.26 -38.37
N HIS A 1159 3.63 -23.06 -39.40
CA HIS A 1159 3.41 -24.50 -39.41
C HIS A 1159 4.26 -25.23 -38.35
N GLU A 1160 5.55 -24.89 -38.23
CA GLU A 1160 6.41 -25.46 -37.20
C GLU A 1160 6.00 -25.03 -35.80
N VAL A 1161 5.62 -23.76 -35.61
CA VAL A 1161 5.09 -23.28 -34.32
C VAL A 1161 3.84 -24.07 -33.91
N ALA A 1162 2.93 -24.32 -34.85
CA ALA A 1162 1.73 -25.12 -34.61
C ALA A 1162 2.05 -26.58 -34.26
N ALA A 1163 3.12 -27.16 -34.83
CA ALA A 1163 3.53 -28.52 -34.51
C ALA A 1163 3.93 -28.72 -33.03
N PHE A 1164 4.25 -27.65 -32.31
CA PHE A 1164 4.56 -27.66 -30.87
C PHE A 1164 3.36 -27.39 -29.96
N ASP A 1165 2.13 -27.33 -30.48
CA ASP A 1165 0.97 -26.94 -29.66
C ASP A 1165 0.69 -27.94 -28.51
N SER A 1166 0.83 -29.24 -28.81
CA SER A 1166 0.70 -30.34 -27.85
C SER A 1166 1.97 -30.58 -27.01
N ALA A 1167 3.06 -29.85 -27.26
CA ALA A 1167 4.30 -30.03 -26.53
C ALA A 1167 4.20 -29.56 -25.07
N LEU A 1168 4.94 -30.23 -24.19
CA LEU A 1168 5.16 -29.78 -22.81
C LEU A 1168 5.92 -28.44 -22.85
N ARG A 1169 5.39 -27.43 -22.16
CA ARG A 1169 6.01 -26.12 -22.06
C ARG A 1169 6.63 -25.95 -20.67
N LEU A 1170 7.87 -25.48 -20.64
CA LEU A 1170 8.61 -25.19 -19.42
C LEU A 1170 8.65 -23.68 -19.22
N TYR A 1171 8.40 -23.25 -17.99
CA TYR A 1171 8.37 -21.85 -17.59
C TYR A 1171 9.28 -21.62 -16.39
N PHE A 1172 9.57 -20.37 -16.09
CA PHE A 1172 10.45 -20.01 -14.99
C PHE A 1172 9.72 -20.06 -13.64
N THR A 1173 8.43 -19.69 -13.62
CA THR A 1173 7.60 -19.66 -12.41
C THR A 1173 6.43 -20.64 -12.48
N THR A 1174 5.99 -21.15 -11.32
CA THR A 1174 4.76 -21.96 -11.21
C THR A 1174 3.53 -21.19 -11.66
N GLU A 1175 3.52 -19.87 -11.53
CA GLU A 1175 2.39 -19.04 -11.95
C GLU A 1175 2.23 -19.05 -13.47
N GLU A 1176 3.31 -18.88 -14.23
CA GLU A 1176 3.28 -19.02 -15.70
C GLU A 1176 2.82 -20.43 -16.14
N VAL A 1177 3.18 -21.47 -15.37
CA VAL A 1177 2.70 -22.85 -15.61
C VAL A 1177 1.19 -22.95 -15.38
N ARG A 1178 0.69 -22.43 -14.26
CA ARG A 1178 -0.74 -22.42 -13.92
C ARG A 1178 -1.53 -21.65 -14.97
N GLN A 1179 -1.13 -20.42 -15.27
CA GLN A 1179 -1.76 -19.55 -16.25
C GLN A 1179 -1.81 -20.19 -17.63
N THR A 1180 -0.69 -20.74 -18.12
CA THR A 1180 -0.67 -21.41 -19.44
C THR A 1180 -1.57 -22.64 -19.47
N ASN A 1181 -1.51 -23.50 -18.45
CA ASN A 1181 -2.32 -24.71 -18.40
C ASN A 1181 -3.80 -24.37 -18.29
N PHE A 1182 -4.11 -23.32 -17.54
CA PHE A 1182 -5.45 -22.76 -17.43
C PHE A 1182 -5.96 -22.30 -18.79
N ASP A 1183 -5.17 -21.48 -19.50
CA ASP A 1183 -5.53 -20.97 -20.82
C ASP A 1183 -5.70 -22.10 -21.83
N LYS A 1184 -4.81 -23.10 -21.81
CA LYS A 1184 -4.94 -24.32 -22.64
C LYS A 1184 -6.25 -25.05 -22.32
N LEU A 1185 -6.58 -25.26 -21.04
CA LEU A 1185 -7.80 -25.95 -20.63
C LEU A 1185 -9.06 -25.14 -21.00
N ALA A 1186 -9.04 -23.82 -20.80
CA ALA A 1186 -10.13 -22.92 -21.18
C ALA A 1186 -10.37 -22.91 -22.70
N ASN A 1187 -9.30 -22.90 -23.49
CA ASN A 1187 -9.33 -22.89 -24.95
C ASN A 1187 -9.68 -24.25 -25.59
N THR A 1188 -9.78 -25.34 -24.82
CA THR A 1188 -10.35 -26.61 -25.34
C THR A 1188 -11.84 -26.51 -25.66
N TYR A 1189 -12.53 -25.48 -25.13
CA TYR A 1189 -13.97 -25.29 -25.18
C TYR A 1189 -14.83 -26.44 -24.66
N LYS A 1190 -14.26 -27.48 -24.05
CA LYS A 1190 -15.00 -28.59 -23.43
C LYS A 1190 -15.59 -28.21 -22.05
N PRO A 1191 -16.67 -28.87 -21.58
CA PRO A 1191 -17.14 -28.77 -20.21
C PRO A 1191 -16.06 -29.20 -19.22
N VAL A 1192 -15.90 -28.47 -18.13
CA VAL A 1192 -14.90 -28.71 -17.07
C VAL A 1192 -15.62 -28.92 -15.75
N LYS A 1193 -15.13 -29.87 -14.94
CA LYS A 1193 -15.65 -30.13 -13.59
C LYS A 1193 -14.62 -29.71 -12.55
N LYS A 1194 -15.02 -28.84 -11.62
CA LYS A 1194 -14.19 -28.51 -10.45
C LYS A 1194 -14.33 -29.62 -9.40
N ILE A 1195 -13.21 -30.24 -9.02
CA ILE A 1195 -13.14 -31.23 -7.94
C ILE A 1195 -12.53 -30.53 -6.74
N LEU A 1196 -13.33 -30.38 -5.67
CA LEU A 1196 -12.87 -29.78 -4.42
C LEU A 1196 -12.27 -30.87 -3.54
N ALA A 1197 -11.04 -30.68 -3.09
CA ALA A 1197 -10.42 -31.57 -2.11
C ALA A 1197 -11.09 -31.40 -0.73
N SER A 1198 -11.28 -32.49 0.00
CA SER A 1198 -11.72 -32.46 1.40
C SER A 1198 -10.55 -32.83 2.32
N HIS A 1199 -10.17 -31.93 3.23
CA HIS A 1199 -9.09 -32.17 4.18
C HIS A 1199 -9.66 -32.63 5.53
N LYS A 1200 -9.16 -33.74 6.10
CA LYS A 1200 -9.57 -34.27 7.42
C LYS A 1200 -8.35 -34.27 8.36
N GLY A 1201 -8.46 -33.60 9.52
CA GLY A 1201 -7.40 -33.55 10.54
C GLY A 1201 -7.37 -32.22 11.32
N ARG A 1202 -6.84 -32.22 12.55
CA ARG A 1202 -6.64 -30.98 13.34
C ARG A 1202 -5.55 -30.14 12.68
N GLY A 1203 -5.88 -28.91 12.26
CA GLY A 1203 -4.93 -28.05 11.56
C GLY A 1203 -4.83 -28.27 10.05
N ALA A 1204 -5.44 -29.35 9.50
CA ALA A 1204 -5.37 -29.68 8.07
C ALA A 1204 -5.98 -28.61 7.15
N ALA A 1205 -6.93 -27.81 7.64
CA ALA A 1205 -7.52 -26.70 6.89
C ALA A 1205 -6.66 -25.42 6.89
N LYS A 1206 -5.68 -25.32 7.80
CA LYS A 1206 -4.71 -24.22 7.89
C LYS A 1206 -3.33 -24.60 7.34
N ALA A 1207 -3.16 -25.88 7.01
CA ALA A 1207 -1.95 -26.43 6.45
C ALA A 1207 -1.77 -25.89 5.03
N THR A 1208 -0.61 -25.31 4.77
CA THR A 1208 -0.19 -25.01 3.41
C THR A 1208 0.03 -26.30 2.62
N GLU A 1209 0.00 -26.26 1.28
CA GLU A 1209 0.25 -27.44 0.43
C GLU A 1209 1.56 -28.16 0.81
N ASP A 1210 2.56 -27.39 1.27
CA ASP A 1210 3.87 -27.90 1.71
C ASP A 1210 3.85 -28.65 3.07
N GLU A 1211 2.80 -28.46 3.88
CA GLU A 1211 2.63 -29.07 5.21
C GLU A 1211 1.72 -30.31 5.16
N ALA A 1212 1.06 -30.56 4.04
CA ALA A 1212 -0.08 -31.48 3.89
C ALA A 1212 0.26 -32.99 3.92
N ASP A 1213 1.50 -33.37 4.23
CA ASP A 1213 1.94 -34.78 4.36
C ASP A 1213 2.77 -35.04 5.65
N ASN A 1214 2.82 -34.04 6.54
CA ASN A 1214 3.51 -34.08 7.84
C ASN A 1214 2.60 -33.65 9.03
N LEU A 1215 1.28 -33.65 8.82
CA LEU A 1215 0.23 -33.38 9.83
C LEU A 1215 -0.46 -34.64 10.35
#